data_AF-A0A2E8YQV8-F1
#
_entry.id   AF-A0A2E8YQV8-F1
#
_cell.length_a   1.000
_cell.length_b   1.000
_cell.length_c   1.000
_cell.angle_alpha   90.00
_cell.angle_beta   90.00
_cell.angle_gamma   90.00
#
_symmetry.space_group_name_H-M   'P 1'
#
loop_
_entity.id
_entity.type
_entity.pdbx_description
1 polymer ?
#
loop_
_entity_poly.entity_id
_entity_poly.type
_entity_poly.pdbx_seq_one_letter_code
_entity_poly.pdbx_strand_id
1 'polypeptide(L)'
;RRSAIVAFSANDVYALAEHIRRTSGGAAVVLGALSPRTRNAQVQMYQEGDVDFLIATDAIGMGLNLNIDHVAFWRLHKFDGMRKRPLAMDEVAQIAGRAGRFMREGTFGTFLEAGSFDPEIIEAVENHRFQKKRSIWWRNSNLNFQSLKSLLKSLDEAPPESVLRRVREPEDQVMLRYLSLDRSVSDLATNTDMVELLWEVCQIPDFRKTLADVHLRLLKTIFKHLAKAEGQLPEGWVADQLERLKRVDGDIDTLVARIAHTRTWTYISHRTNWIKDPVNWQLQARQLEDLLSDALHERLTERFVDRRSNTMLRSRGKYLEANVSKKNEVFVEGMFIGYLNGLSFTGDLLASTGDRRLLSAAANRGLHREILNRVSKIEEETDSQFSLSDDGTIQWREQNLGKLKRGKSILMPQPKVRTTEILSAPLRDRVVKRLLIWCHSLIKRHFTPLFIIQTQKLSGPARGLVFQLCENLGSIPRSDVRKQIDALTKADRKILRESNVKLGYKTIFFPSLIKPKVITLRALVWAVWNDLPPPPVPPPGTITLKAKQKYNRNFLESIGYTILGPRFVRIDILDRIAVDLIKAKKSKEQPPIKKISSMLGLSIRDTEIIVTKLGDTLEFGRSGENKLIGNRRRSNSVRSIKGNENDLPFSKLKEYKF
;
A
#
# COMPACT_ATOMS: atom_id res chain seq x y z
N ARG A 1 -1.90 -20.25 19.27
CA ARG A 1 -2.59 -20.00 17.98
C ARG A 1 -3.77 -20.95 17.95
N ARG A 2 -4.95 -20.51 17.46
CA ARG A 2 -6.22 -21.27 17.50
C ARG A 2 -6.61 -21.77 18.90
N SER A 3 -6.68 -20.84 19.84
CA SER A 3 -6.98 -21.13 21.24
C SER A 3 -8.38 -20.64 21.61
N ALA A 4 -9.11 -21.45 22.37
CA ALA A 4 -10.39 -21.06 22.95
C ALA A 4 -10.20 -20.71 24.43
N ILE A 5 -10.69 -19.55 24.86
CA ILE A 5 -10.71 -19.14 26.26
C ILE A 5 -12.14 -19.26 26.77
N VAL A 6 -12.34 -20.02 27.83
CA VAL A 6 -13.66 -20.31 28.38
C VAL A 6 -13.87 -19.57 29.69
N ALA A 7 -14.93 -18.75 29.74
CA ALA A 7 -15.35 -17.99 30.89
C ALA A 7 -16.83 -18.26 31.22
N PHE A 8 -17.22 -18.13 32.49
CA PHE A 8 -18.55 -18.54 32.97
C PHE A 8 -19.51 -17.36 33.18
N SER A 9 -19.19 -16.18 32.66
CA SER A 9 -20.09 -15.02 32.64
C SER A 9 -19.92 -14.21 31.36
N ALA A 10 -21.00 -13.58 30.88
CA ALA A 10 -20.95 -12.71 29.69
C ALA A 10 -20.01 -11.52 29.88
N ASN A 11 -19.97 -10.94 31.08
CA ASN A 11 -19.07 -9.83 31.41
C ASN A 11 -17.60 -10.23 31.29
N ASP A 12 -17.22 -11.41 31.80
CA ASP A 12 -15.85 -11.91 31.66
C ASP A 12 -15.52 -12.17 30.18
N VAL A 13 -16.45 -12.72 29.39
CA VAL A 13 -16.25 -12.94 27.95
C VAL A 13 -15.99 -11.62 27.21
N TYR A 14 -16.80 -10.58 27.45
CA TYR A 14 -16.59 -9.28 26.81
C TYR A 14 -15.30 -8.61 27.28
N ALA A 15 -14.95 -8.69 28.57
CA ALA A 15 -13.72 -8.12 29.09
C ALA A 15 -12.48 -8.80 28.48
N LEU A 16 -12.49 -10.13 28.40
CA LEU A 16 -11.43 -10.89 27.74
C LEU A 16 -11.37 -10.57 26.25
N ALA A 17 -12.50 -10.41 25.57
CA ALA A 17 -12.55 -10.08 24.15
C ALA A 17 -11.94 -8.71 23.86
N GLU A 18 -12.22 -7.70 24.68
CA GLU A 18 -11.54 -6.41 24.57
C GLU A 18 -10.03 -6.52 24.84
N HIS A 19 -9.63 -7.31 25.84
CA HIS A 19 -8.23 -7.49 26.16
C HIS A 19 -7.48 -8.13 24.98
N ILE A 20 -8.00 -9.25 24.46
CA ILE A 20 -7.42 -9.97 23.33
C ILE A 20 -7.45 -9.14 22.05
N ARG A 21 -8.50 -8.33 21.83
CA ARG A 21 -8.52 -7.38 20.71
C ARG A 21 -7.33 -6.41 20.76
N ARG A 22 -7.00 -5.88 21.94
CA ARG A 22 -5.88 -4.93 22.12
C ARG A 22 -4.51 -5.58 21.95
N THR A 23 -4.34 -6.82 22.40
CA THR A 23 -3.02 -7.50 22.38
C THR A 23 -2.78 -8.31 21.10
N SER A 24 -3.86 -8.87 20.54
CA SER A 24 -3.80 -9.94 19.55
C SER A 24 -4.74 -9.70 18.35
N GLY A 25 -5.25 -8.48 18.18
CA GLY A 25 -5.93 -8.01 16.97
C GLY A 25 -7.42 -8.38 16.82
N GLY A 26 -7.91 -9.37 17.55
CA GLY A 26 -9.34 -9.66 17.62
C GLY A 26 -9.67 -11.02 18.21
N ALA A 27 -10.92 -11.18 18.64
CA ALA A 27 -11.46 -12.46 19.11
C ALA A 27 -12.90 -12.66 18.63
N ALA A 28 -13.24 -13.91 18.28
CA ALA A 28 -14.63 -14.30 18.09
C ALA A 28 -15.28 -14.53 19.46
N VAL A 29 -16.55 -14.17 19.58
CA VAL A 29 -17.30 -14.29 20.84
C VAL A 29 -18.45 -15.26 20.67
N VAL A 30 -18.52 -16.27 21.55
CA VAL A 30 -19.60 -17.27 21.56
C VAL A 30 -20.24 -17.36 22.94
N LEU A 31 -21.46 -16.84 23.07
CA LEU A 31 -22.27 -16.95 24.28
C LEU A 31 -23.45 -17.89 24.04
N GLY A 32 -23.91 -18.56 25.10
CA GLY A 32 -25.13 -19.38 25.06
C GLY A 32 -26.38 -18.61 24.65
N ALA A 33 -26.45 -17.31 24.98
CA ALA A 33 -27.59 -16.46 24.63
C ALA A 33 -27.68 -16.12 23.12
N LEU A 34 -26.56 -16.18 22.38
CA LEU A 34 -26.52 -15.85 20.96
C LEU A 34 -27.43 -16.76 20.13
N SER A 35 -28.01 -16.23 19.06
CA SER A 35 -28.75 -17.02 18.07
C SER A 35 -27.87 -18.04 17.37
N PRO A 36 -28.44 -19.18 16.91
CA PRO A 36 -27.70 -20.15 16.12
C PRO A 36 -26.99 -19.49 14.94
N ARG A 37 -27.65 -18.54 14.28
CA ARG A 37 -27.10 -17.75 13.18
C ARG A 37 -25.88 -16.93 13.60
N THR A 38 -26.00 -16.08 14.63
CA THR A 38 -24.87 -15.27 15.14
C THR A 38 -23.72 -16.15 15.59
N ARG A 39 -24.03 -17.26 16.29
CA ARG A 39 -23.05 -18.22 16.78
C ARG A 39 -22.28 -18.88 15.64
N ASN A 40 -22.98 -19.33 14.60
CA ASN A 40 -22.36 -19.91 13.41
C ASN A 40 -21.48 -18.89 12.68
N ALA A 41 -21.93 -17.64 12.54
CA ALA A 41 -21.15 -16.59 11.90
C ALA A 41 -19.85 -16.26 12.68
N GLN A 42 -19.92 -16.17 14.01
CA GLN A 42 -18.73 -15.98 14.87
C GLN A 42 -17.77 -17.19 14.80
N VAL A 43 -18.31 -18.41 14.76
CA VAL A 43 -17.50 -19.63 14.59
C VAL A 43 -16.86 -19.69 13.21
N GLN A 44 -17.60 -19.34 12.16
CA GLN A 44 -17.09 -19.30 10.78
C GLN A 44 -15.91 -18.33 10.67
N MET A 45 -16.04 -17.12 11.22
CA MET A 45 -14.97 -16.13 11.32
C MET A 45 -13.71 -16.70 11.99
N TYR A 46 -13.86 -17.43 13.09
CA TYR A 46 -12.73 -18.12 13.74
C TYR A 46 -12.14 -19.25 12.86
N GLN A 47 -12.99 -20.02 12.19
CA GLN A 47 -12.57 -21.16 11.36
C GLN A 47 -11.80 -20.73 10.11
N GLU A 48 -12.27 -19.67 9.44
CA GLU A 48 -11.66 -19.03 8.27
C GLU A 48 -10.30 -18.38 8.60
N GLY A 49 -10.03 -18.20 9.91
CA GLY A 49 -8.81 -17.60 10.40
C GLY A 49 -8.84 -16.08 10.33
N ASP A 50 -10.03 -15.49 10.45
CA ASP A 50 -10.17 -14.05 10.64
C ASP A 50 -9.58 -13.70 11.99
N VAL A 51 -9.92 -14.47 13.04
CA VAL A 51 -9.41 -14.34 14.41
C VAL A 51 -8.70 -15.62 14.85
N ASP A 52 -7.60 -15.48 15.60
CA ASP A 52 -6.83 -16.61 16.15
C ASP A 52 -7.38 -17.13 17.50
N PHE A 53 -8.25 -16.34 18.15
CA PHE A 53 -8.79 -16.59 19.47
C PHE A 53 -10.31 -16.63 19.44
N LEU A 54 -10.87 -17.58 20.18
CA LEU A 54 -12.29 -17.73 20.43
C LEU A 54 -12.54 -17.58 21.92
N ILE A 55 -13.44 -16.68 22.32
CA ILE A 55 -13.79 -16.49 23.73
C ILE A 55 -15.23 -16.89 23.89
N ALA A 56 -15.49 -17.86 24.78
CA ALA A 56 -16.79 -18.47 24.87
C ALA A 56 -17.23 -18.78 26.30
N THR A 57 -18.54 -18.97 26.47
CA THR A 57 -19.06 -19.67 27.65
C THR A 57 -19.01 -21.19 27.48
N ASP A 58 -19.43 -21.92 28.52
CA ASP A 58 -19.61 -23.38 28.50
C ASP A 58 -20.50 -23.89 27.35
N ALA A 59 -21.25 -23.01 26.69
CA ALA A 59 -21.98 -23.28 25.45
C ALA A 59 -21.09 -23.83 24.32
N ILE A 60 -19.77 -23.57 24.34
CA ILE A 60 -18.81 -24.17 23.40
C ILE A 60 -18.74 -25.71 23.52
N GLY A 61 -19.08 -26.23 24.69
CA GLY A 61 -19.09 -27.66 25.00
C GLY A 61 -20.12 -28.45 24.20
N MET A 62 -21.02 -27.82 23.45
CA MET A 62 -22.09 -28.47 22.69
C MET A 62 -22.43 -27.71 21.39
N GLY A 63 -22.75 -28.44 20.31
CA GLY A 63 -23.49 -27.88 19.18
C GLY A 63 -22.71 -26.98 18.21
N LEU A 64 -21.37 -26.99 18.23
CA LEU A 64 -20.54 -26.29 17.25
C LEU A 64 -19.40 -27.19 16.75
N ASN A 65 -19.14 -27.15 15.44
CA ASN A 65 -17.99 -27.84 14.84
C ASN A 65 -16.77 -26.91 14.88
N LEU A 66 -15.91 -27.12 15.89
CA LEU A 66 -14.75 -26.27 16.17
C LEU A 66 -13.44 -27.01 15.90
N ASN A 67 -12.43 -26.25 15.46
CA ASN A 67 -11.07 -26.74 15.31
C ASN A 67 -10.18 -25.90 16.22
N ILE A 68 -9.97 -26.41 17.43
CA ILE A 68 -9.29 -25.73 18.55
C ILE A 68 -8.08 -26.58 18.92
N ASP A 69 -6.91 -25.95 19.02
CA ASP A 69 -5.68 -26.63 19.38
C ASP A 69 -5.48 -26.61 20.92
N HIS A 70 -5.96 -25.54 21.56
CA HIS A 70 -5.83 -25.34 23.00
C HIS A 70 -7.09 -24.74 23.63
N VAL A 71 -7.52 -25.28 24.77
CA VAL A 71 -8.61 -24.74 25.59
C VAL A 71 -8.07 -24.21 26.92
N ALA A 72 -8.28 -22.93 27.19
CA ALA A 72 -7.84 -22.27 28.41
C ALA A 72 -9.05 -21.87 29.29
N PHE A 73 -9.06 -22.29 30.55
CA PHE A 73 -10.11 -21.93 31.51
C PHE A 73 -9.75 -20.63 32.24
N TRP A 74 -10.61 -19.62 32.10
CA TRP A 74 -10.46 -18.33 32.79
C TRP A 74 -10.73 -18.43 34.29
N ARG A 75 -11.65 -19.30 34.70
CA ARG A 75 -11.99 -19.59 36.10
C ARG A 75 -12.33 -21.06 36.26
N LEU A 76 -12.22 -21.59 37.48
CA LEU A 76 -12.60 -22.97 37.81
C LEU A 76 -13.95 -23.09 38.53
N HIS A 77 -14.70 -21.99 38.62
CA HIS A 77 -15.98 -21.91 39.30
C HIS A 77 -17.06 -21.35 38.37
N LYS A 78 -18.27 -21.93 38.43
CA LYS A 78 -19.45 -21.46 37.70
C LYS A 78 -20.62 -21.20 38.66
N PHE A 79 -21.53 -20.33 38.23
CA PHE A 79 -22.82 -20.14 38.90
C PHE A 79 -23.80 -21.18 38.35
N ASP A 80 -24.43 -21.96 39.24
CA ASP A 80 -25.39 -23.01 38.86
C ASP A 80 -26.86 -22.57 38.92
N GLY A 81 -27.11 -21.27 39.12
CA GLY A 81 -28.43 -20.70 39.36
C GLY A 81 -28.67 -20.33 40.82
N MET A 82 -27.95 -20.95 41.77
CA MET A 82 -28.05 -20.66 43.20
C MET A 82 -26.76 -20.14 43.79
N ARG A 83 -25.63 -20.81 43.52
CA ARG A 83 -24.34 -20.46 44.10
C ARG A 83 -23.19 -20.64 43.11
N LYS A 84 -22.07 -20.00 43.42
CA LYS A 84 -20.81 -20.29 42.74
C LYS A 84 -20.25 -21.59 43.30
N ARG A 85 -19.97 -22.56 42.42
CA ARG A 85 -19.40 -23.87 42.76
C ARG A 85 -18.24 -24.21 41.82
N PRO A 86 -17.31 -25.09 42.21
CA PRO A 86 -16.30 -25.60 41.28
C PRO A 86 -16.95 -26.35 40.11
N LEU A 87 -16.24 -26.39 38.98
CA LEU A 87 -16.63 -27.18 37.81
C LEU A 87 -16.58 -28.67 38.14
N ALA A 88 -17.58 -29.42 37.68
CA ALA A 88 -17.59 -30.87 37.79
C ALA A 88 -16.67 -31.50 36.72
N MET A 89 -16.16 -32.71 37.00
CA MET A 89 -15.24 -33.41 36.10
C MET A 89 -15.80 -33.59 34.69
N ASP A 90 -17.11 -33.87 34.57
CA ASP A 90 -17.81 -34.00 33.31
C ASP A 90 -17.92 -32.67 32.55
N GLU A 91 -18.09 -31.56 33.25
CA GLU A 91 -18.11 -30.22 32.64
C GLU A 91 -16.72 -29.83 32.12
N VAL A 92 -15.68 -30.11 32.89
CA VAL A 92 -14.29 -29.90 32.47
C VAL A 92 -13.98 -30.76 31.25
N ALA A 93 -14.31 -32.05 31.28
CA ALA A 93 -14.09 -32.96 30.15
C ALA A 93 -14.83 -32.50 28.88
N GLN A 94 -16.07 -32.05 29.01
CA GLN A 94 -16.87 -31.59 27.88
C GLN A 94 -16.30 -30.34 27.22
N ILE A 95 -15.70 -29.46 28.00
CA ILE A 95 -15.08 -28.22 27.50
C ILE A 95 -13.66 -28.50 26.98
N ALA A 96 -12.82 -29.17 27.77
CA ALA A 96 -11.43 -29.50 27.43
C ALA A 96 -11.36 -30.42 26.22
N GLY A 97 -12.28 -31.39 26.10
CA GLY A 97 -12.39 -32.29 24.95
C GLY A 97 -12.78 -31.61 23.63
N ARG A 98 -13.00 -30.28 23.63
CA ARG A 98 -13.11 -29.49 22.39
C ARG A 98 -11.74 -29.17 21.78
N ALA A 99 -10.65 -29.31 22.54
CA ALA A 99 -9.30 -29.24 22.03
C ALA A 99 -8.94 -30.55 21.29
N GLY A 100 -8.32 -30.42 20.12
CA GLY A 100 -7.91 -31.55 19.30
C GLY A 100 -9.00 -32.06 18.36
N ARG A 101 -8.60 -33.02 17.52
CA ARG A 101 -9.45 -33.76 16.56
C ARG A 101 -8.91 -35.19 16.42
N PHE A 102 -9.67 -36.10 15.81
CA PHE A 102 -9.32 -37.53 15.69
C PHE A 102 -7.83 -37.84 15.41
N MET A 103 -7.16 -37.07 14.54
CA MET A 103 -5.74 -37.26 14.19
C MET A 103 -4.76 -36.23 14.80
N ARG A 104 -5.23 -35.30 15.64
CA ARG A 104 -4.43 -34.22 16.21
C ARG A 104 -4.75 -34.05 17.69
N GLU A 105 -3.75 -34.26 18.53
CA GLU A 105 -3.85 -34.03 19.95
C GLU A 105 -4.13 -32.56 20.27
N GLY A 106 -4.97 -32.32 21.27
CA GLY A 106 -5.28 -31.02 21.81
C GLY A 106 -4.72 -30.88 23.21
N THR A 107 -4.58 -29.64 23.68
CA THR A 107 -4.14 -29.34 25.05
C THR A 107 -5.18 -28.52 25.79
N PHE A 108 -5.18 -28.60 27.12
CA PHE A 108 -6.01 -27.73 27.95
C PHE A 108 -5.21 -27.22 29.15
N GLY A 109 -5.64 -26.09 29.70
CA GLY A 109 -4.96 -25.48 30.83
C GLY A 109 -5.78 -24.37 31.49
N THR A 110 -5.20 -23.73 32.49
CA THR A 110 -5.83 -22.65 33.25
C THR A 110 -5.01 -21.37 33.15
N PHE A 111 -5.67 -20.23 33.33
CA PHE A 111 -4.97 -18.97 33.54
C PHE A 111 -4.32 -18.94 34.92
N LEU A 112 -3.23 -18.18 35.05
CA LEU A 112 -2.46 -18.09 36.29
C LEU A 112 -3.33 -17.70 37.49
N GLU A 113 -4.27 -16.77 37.30
CA GLU A 113 -5.15 -16.31 38.39
C GLU A 113 -6.19 -17.34 38.84
N ALA A 114 -6.48 -18.35 38.01
CA ALA A 114 -7.46 -19.39 38.33
C ALA A 114 -6.86 -20.54 39.17
N GLY A 115 -5.53 -20.62 39.26
CA GLY A 115 -4.83 -21.76 39.87
C GLY A 115 -4.82 -22.99 38.95
N SER A 116 -4.25 -24.10 39.44
CA SER A 116 -4.17 -25.37 38.72
C SER A 116 -5.39 -26.25 39.00
N PHE A 117 -5.72 -27.13 38.06
CA PHE A 117 -6.66 -28.22 38.33
C PHE A 117 -6.08 -29.19 39.36
N ASP A 118 -6.97 -29.81 40.13
CA ASP A 118 -6.63 -30.97 40.94
C ASP A 118 -6.13 -32.11 40.00
N PRO A 119 -4.99 -32.76 40.31
CA PRO A 119 -4.49 -33.90 39.55
C PRO A 119 -5.55 -34.98 39.25
N GLU A 120 -6.49 -35.22 40.17
CA GLU A 120 -7.56 -36.21 39.97
C GLU A 120 -8.48 -35.82 38.80
N ILE A 121 -8.77 -34.53 38.63
CA ILE A 121 -9.58 -34.03 37.51
C ILE A 121 -8.82 -34.21 36.19
N ILE A 122 -7.52 -33.93 36.18
CA ILE A 122 -6.68 -34.09 34.98
C ILE A 122 -6.66 -35.56 34.56
N GLU A 123 -6.37 -36.48 35.49
CA GLU A 123 -6.34 -37.91 35.22
C GLU A 123 -7.70 -38.43 34.72
N ALA A 124 -8.80 -37.96 35.33
CA ALA A 124 -10.15 -38.33 34.93
C ALA A 124 -10.48 -37.88 33.50
N VAL A 125 -10.07 -36.67 33.11
CA VAL A 125 -10.29 -36.11 31.78
C VAL A 125 -9.44 -36.84 30.73
N GLU A 126 -8.15 -37.04 30.98
CA GLU A 126 -7.24 -37.71 30.03
C GLU A 126 -7.61 -39.19 29.81
N ASN A 127 -7.96 -39.90 30.89
CA ASN A 127 -8.28 -41.33 30.84
C ASN A 127 -9.78 -41.63 30.66
N HIS A 128 -10.61 -40.60 30.46
CA HIS A 128 -12.06 -40.73 30.30
C HIS A 128 -12.76 -41.51 31.44
N ARG A 129 -12.34 -41.27 32.68
CA ARG A 129 -12.85 -41.95 33.89
C ARG A 129 -13.83 -41.05 34.63
N PHE A 130 -15.13 -41.31 34.49
CA PHE A 130 -16.18 -40.50 35.11
C PHE A 130 -17.10 -41.32 36.03
N GLN A 131 -17.61 -40.67 37.07
CA GLN A 131 -18.55 -41.30 37.98
C GLN A 131 -19.90 -41.57 37.29
N LYS A 132 -20.49 -42.74 37.55
CA LYS A 132 -21.85 -43.07 37.10
C LYS A 132 -22.86 -42.12 37.76
N LYS A 133 -23.77 -41.55 36.98
CA LYS A 133 -24.87 -40.71 37.50
C LYS A 133 -25.77 -41.59 38.38
N ARG A 134 -26.01 -41.17 39.63
CA ARG A 134 -26.78 -41.92 40.64
C ARG A 134 -28.25 -41.52 40.76
N SER A 135 -28.63 -40.43 40.12
CA SER A 135 -30.00 -39.90 40.19
C SER A 135 -30.35 -39.12 38.93
N ILE A 136 -31.63 -39.13 38.58
CA ILE A 136 -32.19 -38.40 37.42
C ILE A 136 -33.25 -37.43 37.92
N TRP A 137 -33.33 -36.24 37.33
CA TRP A 137 -34.39 -35.29 37.65
C TRP A 137 -35.72 -35.77 37.05
N TRP A 138 -36.76 -35.77 37.87
CA TRP A 138 -38.10 -36.24 37.53
C TRP A 138 -39.14 -35.15 37.73
N ARG A 139 -40.15 -35.22 36.87
CA ARG A 139 -41.35 -34.40 36.90
C ARG A 139 -42.54 -35.27 36.54
N ASN A 140 -43.65 -35.08 37.21
CA ASN A 140 -44.87 -35.81 36.91
C ASN A 140 -45.39 -35.47 35.50
N SER A 141 -45.68 -36.51 34.71
CA SER A 141 -46.29 -36.40 33.38
C SER A 141 -47.81 -36.60 33.39
N ASN A 142 -48.36 -37.21 34.45
CA ASN A 142 -49.78 -37.48 34.58
C ASN A 142 -50.49 -36.32 35.31
N LEU A 143 -50.86 -35.29 34.56
CA LEU A 143 -51.41 -34.03 35.10
C LEU A 143 -52.93 -34.06 35.21
N ASN A 144 -53.48 -33.47 36.28
CA ASN A 144 -54.92 -33.39 36.51
C ASN A 144 -55.46 -31.97 36.24
N PHE A 145 -56.21 -31.79 35.16
CA PHE A 145 -56.75 -30.50 34.72
C PHE A 145 -58.15 -30.15 35.27
N GLN A 146 -58.74 -30.95 36.17
CA GLN A 146 -60.10 -30.71 36.69
C GLN A 146 -60.26 -29.35 37.39
N SER A 147 -59.20 -28.87 38.05
CA SER A 147 -59.18 -27.56 38.70
C SER A 147 -57.74 -27.08 38.85
N LEU A 148 -57.53 -25.76 39.02
CA LEU A 148 -56.20 -25.20 39.30
C LEU A 148 -55.53 -25.86 40.52
N LYS A 149 -56.31 -26.18 41.56
CA LYS A 149 -55.82 -26.84 42.77
C LYS A 149 -55.39 -28.29 42.49
N SER A 150 -56.17 -29.02 41.70
CA SER A 150 -55.84 -30.39 41.28
C SER A 150 -54.57 -30.43 40.43
N LEU A 151 -54.41 -29.46 39.52
CA LEU A 151 -53.23 -29.35 38.67
C LEU A 151 -51.97 -29.09 39.49
N LEU A 152 -52.00 -28.08 40.38
CA LEU A 152 -50.89 -27.78 41.27
C LEU A 152 -50.52 -28.98 42.16
N LYS A 153 -51.52 -29.72 42.65
CA LYS A 153 -51.29 -30.94 43.44
C LYS A 153 -50.61 -32.03 42.61
N SER A 154 -51.05 -32.27 41.38
CA SER A 154 -50.43 -33.28 40.50
C SER A 154 -48.99 -32.93 40.13
N LEU A 155 -48.67 -31.64 39.94
CA LEU A 155 -47.30 -31.16 39.73
C LEU A 155 -46.41 -31.27 40.98
N ASP A 156 -47.03 -31.29 42.17
CA ASP A 156 -46.35 -31.39 43.46
C ASP A 156 -46.09 -32.84 43.92
N GLU A 157 -46.45 -33.83 43.12
CA GLU A 157 -46.26 -35.23 43.46
C GLU A 157 -44.78 -35.58 43.71
N ALA A 158 -44.58 -36.55 44.61
CA ALA A 158 -43.26 -37.08 44.91
C ALA A 158 -42.85 -38.10 43.84
N PRO A 159 -41.55 -38.20 43.51
CA PRO A 159 -41.07 -39.21 42.57
C PRO A 159 -41.37 -40.62 43.09
N PRO A 160 -41.77 -41.56 42.21
CA PRO A 160 -42.15 -42.92 42.62
C PRO A 160 -40.94 -43.77 43.06
N GLU A 161 -39.74 -43.43 42.60
CA GLU A 161 -38.51 -44.19 42.88
C GLU A 161 -37.43 -43.31 43.54
N SER A 162 -36.55 -43.92 44.34
CA SER A 162 -35.48 -43.23 45.06
C SER A 162 -34.35 -42.72 44.15
N VAL A 163 -34.19 -43.28 42.94
CA VAL A 163 -33.25 -42.80 41.91
C VAL A 163 -33.74 -41.48 41.30
N LEU A 164 -35.04 -41.23 41.35
CA LEU A 164 -35.66 -40.05 40.78
C LEU A 164 -35.67 -38.92 41.82
N ARG A 165 -35.17 -37.76 41.43
CA ARG A 165 -35.17 -36.55 42.26
C ARG A 165 -36.12 -35.53 41.66
N ARG A 166 -37.02 -35.00 42.47
CA ARG A 166 -37.96 -33.97 42.02
C ARG A 166 -37.22 -32.70 41.59
N VAL A 167 -37.54 -32.17 40.41
CA VAL A 167 -37.06 -30.85 39.98
C VAL A 167 -37.53 -29.78 40.97
N ARG A 168 -36.61 -28.94 41.44
CA ARG A 168 -36.94 -27.82 42.34
C ARG A 168 -37.48 -26.65 41.53
N GLU A 169 -38.68 -26.19 41.88
CA GLU A 169 -39.28 -24.92 41.44
C GLU A 169 -39.09 -24.60 39.93
N PRO A 170 -39.63 -25.42 39.02
CA PRO A 170 -39.56 -25.10 37.60
C PRO A 170 -40.36 -23.81 37.30
N GLU A 171 -39.83 -22.97 36.40
CA GLU A 171 -40.35 -21.62 36.13
C GLU A 171 -41.85 -21.62 35.78
N ASP A 172 -42.28 -22.57 34.96
CA ASP A 172 -43.67 -22.73 34.55
C ASP A 172 -44.63 -22.99 35.73
N GLN A 173 -44.23 -23.84 36.68
CA GLN A 173 -45.00 -24.12 37.90
C GLN A 173 -45.03 -22.92 38.82
N VAL A 174 -43.92 -22.16 38.92
CA VAL A 174 -43.87 -20.92 39.69
C VAL A 174 -44.82 -19.87 39.10
N MET A 175 -44.81 -19.69 37.78
CA MET A 175 -45.74 -18.79 37.09
C MET A 175 -47.20 -19.21 37.27
N LEU A 176 -47.49 -20.52 37.18
CA LEU A 176 -48.82 -21.05 37.44
C LEU A 176 -49.29 -20.72 38.86
N ARG A 177 -48.44 -20.88 39.88
CA ARG A 177 -48.79 -20.50 41.27
C ARG A 177 -49.15 -19.02 41.36
N TYR A 178 -48.33 -18.13 40.79
CA TYR A 178 -48.62 -16.69 40.82
C TYR A 178 -49.91 -16.33 40.07
N LEU A 179 -50.12 -16.88 38.87
CA LEU A 179 -51.34 -16.64 38.09
C LEU A 179 -52.59 -17.24 38.75
N SER A 180 -52.46 -18.36 39.48
CA SER A 180 -53.58 -18.97 40.21
C SER A 180 -54.08 -18.12 41.38
N LEU A 181 -53.23 -17.23 41.93
CA LEU A 181 -53.60 -16.30 42.99
C LEU A 181 -54.27 -15.03 42.45
N ASP A 182 -54.14 -14.74 41.16
CA ASP A 182 -54.74 -13.57 40.52
C ASP A 182 -56.21 -13.84 40.18
N ARG A 183 -57.13 -13.15 40.87
CA ARG A 183 -58.57 -13.31 40.66
C ARG A 183 -58.99 -13.18 39.20
N SER A 184 -58.38 -12.25 38.47
CA SER A 184 -58.75 -12.00 37.07
C SER A 184 -58.35 -13.12 36.10
N VAL A 185 -57.55 -14.10 36.56
CA VAL A 185 -57.16 -15.31 35.84
C VAL A 185 -57.90 -16.51 36.39
N SER A 186 -57.97 -16.66 37.72
CA SER A 186 -58.69 -17.78 38.35
C SER A 186 -60.17 -17.82 37.99
N ASP A 187 -60.82 -16.65 37.84
CA ASP A 187 -62.24 -16.56 37.49
C ASP A 187 -62.52 -17.01 36.05
N LEU A 188 -61.50 -16.97 35.17
CA LEU A 188 -61.58 -17.46 33.79
C LEU A 188 -61.21 -18.94 33.67
N ALA A 189 -60.35 -19.46 34.55
CA ALA A 189 -59.86 -20.84 34.55
C ALA A 189 -60.74 -21.78 35.41
N THR A 190 -62.03 -21.86 35.09
CA THR A 190 -63.02 -22.64 35.87
C THR A 190 -63.36 -24.01 35.27
N ASN A 191 -63.18 -24.19 33.96
CA ASN A 191 -63.38 -25.47 33.27
C ASN A 191 -62.03 -26.16 32.95
N THR A 192 -62.10 -27.44 32.63
CA THR A 192 -60.91 -28.26 32.31
C THR A 192 -60.08 -27.65 31.17
N ASP A 193 -60.73 -27.21 30.10
CA ASP A 193 -60.06 -26.66 28.91
C ASP A 193 -59.30 -25.36 29.21
N MET A 194 -59.85 -24.46 30.05
CA MET A 194 -59.14 -23.22 30.40
C MET A 194 -58.01 -23.46 31.40
N VAL A 195 -58.13 -24.48 32.27
CA VAL A 195 -57.04 -24.88 33.16
C VAL A 195 -55.88 -25.48 32.35
N GLU A 196 -56.18 -26.30 31.35
CA GLU A 196 -55.19 -26.81 30.39
C GLU A 196 -54.56 -25.69 29.58
N LEU A 197 -55.36 -24.77 29.03
CA LEU A 197 -54.86 -23.59 28.30
C LEU A 197 -53.96 -22.71 29.17
N LEU A 198 -54.35 -22.44 30.42
CA LEU A 198 -53.51 -21.69 31.35
C LEU A 198 -52.17 -22.39 31.57
N TRP A 199 -52.20 -23.72 31.69
CA TRP A 199 -51.00 -24.53 31.82
C TRP A 199 -50.09 -24.42 30.59
N GLU A 200 -50.64 -24.52 29.39
CA GLU A 200 -49.90 -24.33 28.14
C GLU A 200 -49.27 -22.93 28.04
N VAL A 201 -49.99 -21.90 28.49
CA VAL A 201 -49.45 -20.53 28.54
C VAL A 201 -48.32 -20.42 29.56
N CYS A 202 -48.42 -21.06 30.73
CA CYS A 202 -47.34 -21.07 31.72
C CYS A 202 -46.07 -21.77 31.23
N GLN A 203 -46.18 -22.68 30.24
CA GLN A 203 -45.03 -23.34 29.63
C GLN A 203 -44.25 -22.45 28.64
N ILE A 204 -44.73 -21.25 28.30
CA ILE A 204 -44.01 -20.32 27.44
C ILE A 204 -42.69 -19.91 28.14
N PRO A 205 -41.51 -20.24 27.58
CA PRO A 205 -40.24 -19.99 28.25
C PRO A 205 -39.92 -18.49 28.36
N ASP A 206 -39.38 -18.06 29.51
CA ASP A 206 -38.78 -16.72 29.62
C ASP A 206 -37.36 -16.73 29.06
N PHE A 207 -37.24 -16.63 27.74
CA PHE A 207 -35.94 -16.54 27.08
C PHE A 207 -35.10 -15.32 27.51
N ARG A 208 -35.73 -14.27 28.06
CA ARG A 208 -35.02 -13.05 28.49
C ARG A 208 -34.45 -13.16 29.90
N LYS A 209 -34.92 -14.14 30.69
CA LYS A 209 -34.60 -14.25 32.13
C LYS A 209 -34.84 -12.91 32.85
N THR A 210 -35.96 -12.28 32.52
CA THR A 210 -36.35 -10.98 33.08
C THR A 210 -36.81 -11.10 34.53
N LEU A 211 -36.99 -9.97 35.21
CA LEU A 211 -37.73 -9.93 36.47
C LEU A 211 -39.09 -10.61 36.29
N ALA A 212 -39.43 -11.50 37.22
CA ALA A 212 -40.61 -12.38 37.14
C ALA A 212 -41.90 -11.63 36.75
N ASP A 213 -42.07 -10.39 37.21
CA ASP A 213 -43.27 -9.57 37.00
C ASP A 213 -43.54 -9.16 35.54
N VAL A 214 -42.51 -9.04 34.70
CA VAL A 214 -42.70 -8.65 33.28
C VAL A 214 -43.22 -9.83 32.48
N HIS A 215 -42.62 -11.00 32.65
CA HIS A 215 -43.06 -12.23 32.01
C HIS A 215 -44.45 -12.63 32.49
N LEU A 216 -44.70 -12.57 33.80
CA LEU A 216 -46.01 -12.84 34.40
C LEU A 216 -47.14 -12.00 33.77
N ARG A 217 -46.89 -10.69 33.55
CA ARG A 217 -47.85 -9.81 32.87
C ARG A 217 -48.11 -10.22 31.43
N LEU A 218 -47.07 -10.60 30.68
CA LEU A 218 -47.22 -11.09 29.31
C LEU A 218 -48.07 -12.36 29.26
N LEU A 219 -47.76 -13.35 30.11
CA LEU A 219 -48.52 -14.61 30.21
C LEU A 219 -49.98 -14.33 30.56
N LYS A 220 -50.23 -13.45 31.54
CA LYS A 220 -51.58 -13.01 31.91
C LYS A 220 -52.33 -12.40 30.73
N THR A 221 -51.69 -11.52 29.97
CA THR A 221 -52.31 -10.89 28.79
C THR A 221 -52.62 -11.93 27.70
N ILE A 222 -51.68 -12.82 27.40
CA ILE A 222 -51.87 -13.91 26.42
C ILE A 222 -53.06 -14.79 26.82
N PHE A 223 -53.08 -15.28 28.06
CA PHE A 223 -54.18 -16.10 28.56
C PHE A 223 -55.52 -15.37 28.47
N LYS A 224 -55.58 -14.09 28.85
CA LYS A 224 -56.81 -13.29 28.74
C LYS A 224 -57.29 -13.08 27.31
N HIS A 225 -56.40 -13.06 26.32
CA HIS A 225 -56.81 -13.00 24.92
C HIS A 225 -57.34 -14.35 24.45
N LEU A 226 -56.65 -15.45 24.79
CA LEU A 226 -57.04 -16.80 24.40
C LEU A 226 -58.32 -17.29 25.13
N ALA A 227 -58.60 -16.79 26.33
CA ALA A 227 -59.81 -17.12 27.08
C ALA A 227 -61.08 -16.41 26.55
N LYS A 228 -60.96 -15.48 25.59
CA LYS A 228 -62.12 -14.87 24.93
C LYS A 228 -62.76 -15.85 23.96
N ALA A 229 -64.00 -15.57 23.55
CA ALA A 229 -64.78 -16.43 22.66
C ALA A 229 -64.08 -16.79 21.33
N GLU A 230 -63.17 -15.93 20.84
CA GLU A 230 -62.43 -16.17 19.59
C GLU A 230 -61.29 -17.19 19.74
N GLY A 231 -60.82 -17.49 20.96
CA GLY A 231 -59.77 -18.48 21.21
C GLY A 231 -58.40 -18.14 20.60
N GLN A 232 -58.21 -16.91 20.11
CA GLN A 232 -57.06 -16.51 19.29
C GLN A 232 -56.47 -15.17 19.76
N LEU A 233 -55.18 -14.98 19.50
CA LEU A 233 -54.49 -13.71 19.71
C LEU A 233 -54.85 -12.73 18.59
N PRO A 234 -55.23 -11.48 18.90
CA PRO A 234 -55.52 -10.48 17.87
C PRO A 234 -54.31 -10.21 16.99
N GLU A 235 -54.46 -10.34 15.67
CA GLU A 235 -53.38 -10.16 14.70
C GLU A 235 -52.70 -8.79 14.81
N GLY A 236 -53.48 -7.71 14.98
CA GLY A 236 -52.93 -6.37 15.18
C GLY A 236 -52.08 -6.24 16.45
N TRP A 237 -52.44 -6.95 17.52
CA TRP A 237 -51.63 -6.96 18.73
C TRP A 237 -50.32 -7.74 18.54
N VAL A 238 -50.34 -8.89 17.86
CA VAL A 238 -49.13 -9.64 17.51
C VAL A 238 -48.22 -8.81 16.60
N ALA A 239 -48.80 -8.15 15.59
CA ALA A 239 -48.09 -7.24 14.69
C ALA A 239 -47.36 -6.13 15.46
N ASP A 240 -48.07 -5.45 16.37
CA ASP A 240 -47.51 -4.37 17.18
C ASP A 240 -46.33 -4.84 18.04
N GLN A 241 -46.39 -6.07 18.57
CA GLN A 241 -45.32 -6.63 19.39
C GLN A 241 -44.07 -6.93 18.55
N LEU A 242 -44.24 -7.53 17.37
CA LEU A 242 -43.13 -7.79 16.45
C LEU A 242 -42.53 -6.50 15.87
N GLU A 243 -43.35 -5.54 15.49
CA GLU A 243 -42.89 -4.27 14.90
C GLU A 243 -42.07 -3.44 15.92
N ARG A 244 -42.44 -3.47 17.20
CA ARG A 244 -41.64 -2.85 18.27
C ARG A 244 -40.25 -3.46 18.42
N LEU A 245 -40.09 -4.74 18.06
CA LEU A 245 -38.83 -5.47 18.13
C LEU A 245 -37.98 -5.32 16.86
N LYS A 246 -38.56 -4.83 15.77
CA LYS A 246 -37.91 -4.58 14.47
C LYS A 246 -37.05 -3.32 14.49
N ARG A 247 -36.13 -3.27 15.45
CA ARG A 247 -35.22 -2.16 15.69
C ARG A 247 -33.81 -2.71 15.84
N VAL A 248 -32.86 -2.16 15.08
CA VAL A 248 -31.45 -2.58 15.07
C VAL A 248 -30.52 -1.62 15.83
N ASP A 249 -31.07 -0.52 16.36
CA ASP A 249 -30.38 0.38 17.27
C ASP A 249 -30.11 -0.25 18.65
N GLY A 250 -29.16 0.30 19.40
CA GLY A 250 -28.80 -0.17 20.74
C GLY A 250 -27.46 -0.89 20.78
N ASP A 251 -27.03 -1.27 21.97
CA ASP A 251 -25.80 -2.03 22.21
C ASP A 251 -26.02 -3.55 22.06
N ILE A 252 -24.96 -4.32 22.28
CA ILE A 252 -24.97 -5.79 22.15
C ILE A 252 -26.03 -6.41 23.08
N ASP A 253 -26.12 -5.96 24.33
CA ASP A 253 -27.05 -6.52 25.31
C ASP A 253 -28.51 -6.19 24.96
N THR A 254 -28.78 -4.99 24.42
CA THR A 254 -30.09 -4.62 23.87
C THR A 254 -30.50 -5.55 22.73
N LEU A 255 -29.60 -5.84 21.79
CA LEU A 255 -29.87 -6.74 20.67
C LEU A 255 -30.10 -8.18 21.13
N VAL A 256 -29.29 -8.69 22.08
CA VAL A 256 -29.47 -10.03 22.68
C VAL A 256 -30.84 -10.13 23.38
N ALA A 257 -31.24 -9.12 24.14
CA ALA A 257 -32.54 -9.09 24.81
C ALA A 257 -33.71 -9.05 23.81
N ARG A 258 -33.57 -8.32 22.69
CA ARG A 258 -34.57 -8.29 21.61
C ARG A 258 -34.68 -9.65 20.91
N ILE A 259 -33.57 -10.30 20.57
CA ILE A 259 -33.56 -11.66 20.00
C ILE A 259 -34.25 -12.65 20.94
N ALA A 260 -33.94 -12.60 22.24
CA ALA A 260 -34.60 -13.43 23.23
C ALA A 260 -36.12 -13.19 23.26
N HIS A 261 -36.56 -11.94 23.15
CA HIS A 261 -38.00 -11.63 23.07
C HIS A 261 -38.62 -12.14 21.76
N THR A 262 -37.94 -12.02 20.62
CA THR A 262 -38.39 -12.57 19.34
C THR A 262 -38.61 -14.08 19.43
N ARG A 263 -37.75 -14.82 20.16
CA ARG A 263 -37.95 -16.27 20.37
C ARG A 263 -39.22 -16.62 21.13
N THR A 264 -39.65 -15.79 22.07
CA THR A 264 -40.97 -15.96 22.72
C THR A 264 -42.07 -15.92 21.68
N TRP A 265 -42.00 -14.99 20.72
CA TRP A 265 -42.97 -14.88 19.63
C TRP A 265 -42.82 -15.98 18.58
N THR A 266 -41.61 -16.44 18.29
CA THR A 266 -41.38 -17.63 17.45
C THR A 266 -42.01 -18.87 18.09
N TYR A 267 -41.88 -19.04 19.41
CA TYR A 267 -42.53 -20.13 20.13
C TYR A 267 -44.06 -20.04 20.04
N ILE A 268 -44.61 -18.84 20.27
CA ILE A 268 -46.05 -18.58 20.19
C ILE A 268 -46.58 -18.83 18.77
N SER A 269 -45.87 -18.42 17.71
CA SER A 269 -46.30 -18.62 16.32
C SER A 269 -46.29 -20.08 15.86
N HIS A 270 -45.55 -20.95 16.57
CA HIS A 270 -45.62 -22.39 16.38
C HIS A 270 -46.83 -23.07 17.05
N ARG A 271 -47.58 -22.36 17.91
CA ARG A 271 -48.85 -22.85 18.47
C ARG A 271 -49.98 -22.61 17.46
N THR A 272 -50.27 -23.61 16.64
CA THR A 272 -51.20 -23.52 15.50
C THR A 272 -52.60 -23.02 15.86
N ASN A 273 -53.07 -23.29 17.07
CA ASN A 273 -54.45 -22.97 17.47
C ASN A 273 -54.59 -21.56 18.08
N TRP A 274 -53.49 -20.87 18.34
CA TRP A 274 -53.51 -19.57 19.04
C TRP A 274 -53.57 -18.39 18.08
N ILE A 275 -53.27 -18.59 16.79
CA ILE A 275 -53.20 -17.52 15.79
C ILE A 275 -53.77 -18.04 14.45
N LYS A 276 -54.50 -17.18 13.73
CA LYS A 276 -55.24 -17.51 12.50
C LYS A 276 -54.36 -17.87 11.28
N ASP A 277 -53.14 -17.32 11.20
CA ASP A 277 -52.17 -17.56 10.10
C ASP A 277 -50.77 -17.90 10.63
N PRO A 278 -50.56 -19.10 11.21
CA PRO A 278 -49.31 -19.43 11.90
C PRO A 278 -48.10 -19.43 10.96
N VAL A 279 -48.27 -19.79 9.68
CA VAL A 279 -47.15 -19.90 8.72
C VAL A 279 -46.53 -18.52 8.43
N ASN A 280 -47.37 -17.52 8.19
CA ASN A 280 -46.91 -16.16 7.93
C ASN A 280 -46.21 -15.57 9.17
N TRP A 281 -46.79 -15.74 10.37
CA TRP A 281 -46.18 -15.26 11.61
C TRP A 281 -44.86 -15.97 11.96
N GLN A 282 -44.74 -17.27 11.65
CA GLN A 282 -43.48 -18.00 11.77
C GLN A 282 -42.39 -17.43 10.85
N LEU A 283 -42.75 -17.14 9.58
CA LEU A 283 -41.83 -16.52 8.63
C LEU A 283 -41.39 -15.12 9.09
N GLN A 284 -42.33 -14.30 9.54
CA GLN A 284 -42.03 -12.95 10.02
C GLN A 284 -41.14 -12.96 11.27
N ALA A 285 -41.45 -13.82 12.26
CA ALA A 285 -40.64 -13.97 13.46
C ALA A 285 -39.21 -14.45 13.13
N ARG A 286 -39.08 -15.39 12.17
CA ARG A 286 -37.78 -15.88 11.69
C ARG A 286 -36.97 -14.81 10.99
N GLN A 287 -37.59 -14.05 10.07
CA GLN A 287 -36.94 -12.93 9.39
C GLN A 287 -36.48 -11.86 10.36
N LEU A 288 -37.29 -11.59 11.40
CA LEU A 288 -36.92 -10.66 12.46
C LEU A 288 -35.73 -11.18 13.29
N GLU A 289 -35.73 -12.47 13.67
CA GLU A 289 -34.59 -13.07 14.39
C GLU A 289 -33.32 -13.04 13.54
N ASP A 290 -33.40 -13.33 12.24
CA ASP A 290 -32.27 -13.26 11.31
C ASP A 290 -31.71 -11.84 11.21
N LEU A 291 -32.59 -10.84 11.03
CA LEU A 291 -32.21 -9.43 10.94
C LEU A 291 -31.51 -8.93 12.22
N LEU A 292 -32.06 -9.26 13.39
CA LEU A 292 -31.43 -8.90 14.68
C LEU A 292 -30.11 -9.66 14.92
N SER A 293 -30.02 -10.90 14.46
CA SER A 293 -28.82 -11.74 14.55
C SER A 293 -27.68 -11.20 13.70
N ASP A 294 -27.97 -10.76 12.48
CA ASP A 294 -26.97 -10.18 11.58
C ASP A 294 -26.47 -8.85 12.14
N ALA A 295 -27.38 -7.98 12.63
CA ALA A 295 -26.99 -6.75 13.31
C ALA A 295 -26.13 -7.02 14.57
N LEU A 296 -26.47 -8.04 15.36
CA LEU A 296 -25.67 -8.44 16.51
C LEU A 296 -24.27 -8.93 16.11
N HIS A 297 -24.17 -9.72 15.04
CA HIS A 297 -22.89 -10.17 14.51
C HIS A 297 -22.02 -8.99 14.06
N GLU A 298 -22.59 -8.01 13.36
CA GLU A 298 -21.87 -6.81 12.95
C GLU A 298 -21.32 -6.04 14.16
N ARG A 299 -22.15 -5.80 15.20
CA ARG A 299 -21.71 -5.10 16.42
C ARG A 299 -20.65 -5.85 17.21
N LEU A 300 -20.76 -7.17 17.30
CA LEU A 300 -19.72 -8.01 17.92
C LEU A 300 -18.40 -7.89 17.14
N THR A 301 -18.48 -7.90 15.82
CA THR A 301 -17.30 -7.77 14.94
C THR A 301 -16.67 -6.39 15.08
N GLU A 302 -17.45 -5.31 15.00
CA GLU A 302 -16.94 -3.94 15.17
C GLU A 302 -16.28 -3.72 16.54
N ARG A 303 -16.84 -4.33 17.59
CA ARG A 303 -16.35 -4.16 18.95
C ARG A 303 -15.14 -5.04 19.26
N PHE A 304 -15.13 -6.30 18.83
CA PHE A 304 -14.14 -7.29 19.28
C PHE A 304 -13.14 -7.71 18.20
N VAL A 305 -13.32 -7.24 16.96
CA VAL A 305 -12.39 -7.48 15.87
C VAL A 305 -11.86 -6.15 15.36
N ASP A 306 -10.56 -5.94 15.52
CA ASP A 306 -9.92 -4.85 14.81
C ASP A 306 -9.62 -5.31 13.39
N ARG A 307 -10.47 -4.89 12.44
CA ARG A 307 -10.33 -5.19 11.01
C ARG A 307 -8.95 -4.79 10.45
N ARG A 308 -8.24 -3.87 11.09
CA ARG A 308 -6.86 -3.48 10.73
C ARG A 308 -5.82 -4.47 11.28
N SER A 309 -6.01 -4.95 12.50
CA SER A 309 -5.10 -5.87 13.18
C SER A 309 -5.26 -7.34 12.74
N ASN A 310 -6.46 -7.79 12.36
CA ASN A 310 -6.64 -9.18 11.89
C ASN A 310 -6.06 -9.43 10.48
N THR A 311 -6.11 -8.45 9.59
CA THR A 311 -5.38 -8.51 8.32
C THR A 311 -3.85 -8.53 8.54
N MET A 312 -3.40 -7.94 9.66
CA MET A 312 -1.99 -7.90 10.11
C MET A 312 -1.54 -9.23 10.78
N LEU A 313 -2.38 -9.94 11.55
CA LEU A 313 -2.03 -11.25 12.13
C LEU A 313 -1.99 -12.41 11.12
N ARG A 314 -2.81 -12.35 10.06
CA ARG A 314 -2.75 -13.29 8.91
C ARG A 314 -1.38 -13.31 8.21
N SER A 315 -0.57 -12.25 8.37
CA SER A 315 0.72 -12.08 7.71
C SER A 315 1.87 -12.94 8.24
N ARG A 316 1.67 -13.68 9.34
CA ARG A 316 2.65 -14.66 9.83
C ARG A 316 2.49 -16.06 9.19
N GLY A 317 1.71 -16.21 8.11
CA GLY A 317 1.55 -17.54 7.48
C GLY A 317 0.92 -17.62 6.09
N LYS A 318 0.17 -16.63 5.59
CA LYS A 318 -0.35 -16.63 4.21
C LYS A 318 0.36 -15.59 3.34
N TYR A 319 0.72 -16.02 2.14
CA TYR A 319 1.40 -15.24 1.12
C TYR A 319 0.54 -14.04 0.71
N LEU A 320 1.02 -12.82 0.98
CA LEU A 320 0.41 -11.58 0.50
C LEU A 320 0.79 -11.37 -0.96
N GLU A 321 -0.19 -11.31 -1.86
CA GLU A 321 0.04 -11.01 -3.28
C GLU A 321 -0.18 -9.51 -3.56
N ALA A 322 0.80 -8.87 -4.21
CA ALA A 322 0.67 -7.51 -4.71
C ALA A 322 0.20 -7.54 -6.17
N ASN A 323 -0.84 -6.79 -6.49
CA ASN A 323 -1.37 -6.62 -7.85
C ASN A 323 -1.05 -5.21 -8.36
N VAL A 324 -0.56 -5.13 -9.60
CA VAL A 324 -0.28 -3.85 -10.27
C VAL A 324 -1.35 -3.59 -11.33
N SER A 325 -2.05 -2.46 -11.19
CA SER A 325 -3.06 -1.99 -12.14
C SER A 325 -2.43 -1.56 -13.47
N LYS A 326 -3.25 -1.50 -14.54
CA LYS A 326 -2.87 -0.94 -15.85
C LYS A 326 -2.38 0.51 -15.77
N LYS A 327 -2.76 1.25 -14.73
CA LYS A 327 -2.30 2.63 -14.44
C LYS A 327 -1.01 2.71 -13.62
N ASN A 328 -0.29 1.59 -13.46
CA ASN A 328 0.91 1.48 -12.61
C ASN A 328 0.65 1.70 -11.11
N GLU A 329 -0.59 1.56 -10.65
CA GLU A 329 -0.95 1.63 -9.23
C GLU A 329 -0.71 0.26 -8.58
N VAL A 330 -0.05 0.25 -7.42
CA VAL A 330 0.28 -0.98 -6.69
C VAL A 330 -0.71 -1.16 -5.55
N PHE A 331 -1.43 -2.27 -5.59
CA PHE A 331 -2.36 -2.68 -4.56
C PHE A 331 -1.86 -3.94 -3.88
N VAL A 332 -1.94 -4.02 -2.56
CA VAL A 332 -1.78 -5.27 -1.81
C VAL A 332 -3.09 -5.50 -1.08
N GLU A 333 -3.76 -6.62 -1.34
CA GLU A 333 -5.05 -6.96 -0.72
C GLU A 333 -6.11 -5.83 -0.88
N GLY A 334 -6.12 -5.16 -2.04
CA GLY A 334 -7.04 -4.07 -2.36
C GLY A 334 -6.68 -2.68 -1.79
N MET A 335 -5.63 -2.57 -0.97
CA MET A 335 -5.14 -1.27 -0.47
C MET A 335 -4.13 -0.65 -1.42
N PHE A 336 -4.35 0.62 -1.79
CA PHE A 336 -3.42 1.40 -2.60
C PHE A 336 -2.16 1.78 -1.80
N ILE A 337 -0.98 1.37 -2.27
CA ILE A 337 0.31 1.64 -1.59
C ILE A 337 1.14 2.68 -2.34
N GLY A 338 0.93 2.84 -3.64
CA GLY A 338 1.67 3.81 -4.43
C GLY A 338 1.74 3.48 -5.91
N TYR A 339 2.72 4.06 -6.58
CA TYR A 339 2.89 3.96 -8.02
C TYR A 339 4.23 3.29 -8.39
N LEU A 340 4.21 2.50 -9.46
CA LEU A 340 5.38 1.87 -10.06
C LEU A 340 5.81 2.62 -11.32
N ASN A 341 6.81 3.51 -11.21
CA ASN A 341 7.36 4.25 -12.34
C ASN A 341 8.60 3.52 -12.89
N GLY A 342 8.47 2.87 -14.05
CA GLY A 342 9.54 2.08 -14.66
C GLY A 342 9.82 0.83 -13.85
N LEU A 343 10.97 0.83 -13.19
CA LEU A 343 11.43 -0.21 -12.24
C LEU A 343 11.53 0.33 -10.81
N SER A 344 11.01 1.54 -10.56
CA SER A 344 11.05 2.20 -9.26
C SER A 344 9.67 2.34 -8.66
N PHE A 345 9.52 1.81 -7.45
CA PHE A 345 8.31 2.02 -6.65
C PHE A 345 8.42 3.33 -5.87
N THR A 346 7.35 4.13 -5.88
CA THR A 346 7.20 5.36 -5.08
C THR A 346 5.85 5.30 -4.37
N GLY A 347 5.87 5.19 -3.04
CA GLY A 347 4.67 5.14 -2.21
C GLY A 347 4.73 6.17 -1.09
N ASP A 348 3.58 6.79 -0.80
CA ASP A 348 3.43 7.79 0.25
C ASP A 348 2.85 7.10 1.50
N LEU A 349 3.73 6.77 2.44
CA LEU A 349 3.38 6.07 3.67
C LEU A 349 3.09 7.12 4.76
N LEU A 350 1.88 7.69 4.75
CA LEU A 350 1.34 8.50 5.86
C LEU A 350 0.78 7.61 6.99
N ALA A 351 1.58 6.65 7.46
CA ALA A 351 1.24 5.75 8.56
C ALA A 351 2.40 5.63 9.57
N SER A 352 2.03 5.52 10.85
CA SER A 352 2.92 5.39 12.02
C SER A 352 4.02 4.35 11.82
N THR A 353 5.17 4.59 12.45
CA THR A 353 6.51 4.05 12.19
C THR A 353 6.67 2.52 12.21
N GLY A 354 5.70 1.75 12.70
CA GLY A 354 5.73 0.27 12.73
C GLY A 354 5.25 -0.41 11.44
N ASP A 355 4.21 0.12 10.80
CA ASP A 355 3.51 -0.50 9.66
C ASP A 355 4.27 -0.39 8.33
N ARG A 356 5.23 0.53 8.25
CA ARG A 356 6.04 0.78 7.03
C ARG A 356 6.83 -0.45 6.58
N ARG A 357 7.39 -1.25 7.50
CA ARG A 357 8.33 -2.33 7.15
C ARG A 357 7.63 -3.55 6.55
N LEU A 358 6.45 -3.91 7.05
CA LEU A 358 5.73 -5.11 6.60
C LEU A 358 4.99 -4.87 5.28
N LEU A 359 4.34 -3.71 5.13
CA LEU A 359 3.73 -3.30 3.85
C LEU A 359 4.78 -3.15 2.74
N SER A 360 5.95 -2.59 3.08
CA SER A 360 7.09 -2.53 2.16
C SER A 360 7.59 -3.92 1.77
N ALA A 361 7.70 -4.87 2.71
CA ALA A 361 8.16 -6.23 2.40
C ALA A 361 7.19 -7.02 1.50
N ALA A 362 5.87 -6.88 1.72
CA ALA A 362 4.84 -7.52 0.90
C ALA A 362 4.78 -6.91 -0.51
N ALA A 363 4.81 -5.57 -0.60
CA ALA A 363 4.93 -4.88 -1.88
C ALA A 363 6.19 -5.32 -2.63
N ASN A 364 7.35 -5.41 -1.96
CA ASN A 364 8.61 -5.82 -2.58
C ASN A 364 8.56 -7.23 -3.18
N ARG A 365 7.89 -8.20 -2.54
CA ARG A 365 7.78 -9.56 -3.08
C ARG A 365 6.86 -9.65 -4.30
N GLY A 366 5.68 -9.03 -4.27
CA GLY A 366 4.78 -9.04 -5.43
C GLY A 366 5.31 -8.19 -6.60
N LEU A 367 5.99 -7.08 -6.31
CA LEU A 367 6.68 -6.26 -7.30
C LEU A 367 7.82 -7.01 -7.99
N HIS A 368 8.44 -8.01 -7.35
CA HIS A 368 9.53 -8.78 -7.96
C HIS A 368 9.07 -9.53 -9.22
N ARG A 369 7.87 -10.13 -9.20
CA ARG A 369 7.29 -10.85 -10.35
C ARG A 369 6.94 -9.88 -11.50
N GLU A 370 6.37 -8.73 -11.19
CA GLU A 370 6.05 -7.72 -12.21
C GLU A 370 7.32 -7.07 -12.79
N ILE A 371 8.34 -6.84 -11.96
CA ILE A 371 9.66 -6.37 -12.40
C ILE A 371 10.30 -7.38 -13.35
N LEU A 372 10.25 -8.68 -13.04
CA LEU A 372 10.71 -9.74 -13.95
C LEU A 372 10.04 -9.65 -15.33
N ASN A 373 8.71 -9.51 -15.36
CA ASN A 373 7.95 -9.35 -16.61
C ASN A 373 8.36 -8.10 -17.39
N ARG A 374 8.54 -6.96 -16.71
CA ARG A 374 8.97 -5.70 -17.35
C ARG A 374 10.40 -5.80 -17.88
N VAL A 375 11.31 -6.43 -17.16
CA VAL A 375 12.70 -6.64 -17.60
C VAL A 375 12.72 -7.47 -18.89
N SER A 376 11.95 -8.56 -18.96
CA SER A 376 11.84 -9.35 -20.19
C SER A 376 11.29 -8.52 -21.37
N LYS A 377 10.25 -7.70 -21.14
CA LYS A 377 9.73 -6.79 -22.18
C LYS A 377 10.76 -5.78 -22.68
N ILE A 378 11.56 -5.22 -21.77
CA ILE A 378 12.63 -4.28 -22.11
C ILE A 378 13.68 -4.94 -23.02
N GLU A 379 13.99 -6.22 -22.81
CA GLU A 379 14.95 -6.96 -23.63
C GLU A 379 14.42 -7.24 -25.04
N GLU A 380 13.13 -7.57 -25.16
CA GLU A 380 12.49 -7.96 -26.43
C GLU A 380 12.07 -6.76 -27.30
N GLU A 381 11.80 -5.60 -26.70
CA GLU A 381 11.29 -4.43 -27.41
C GLU A 381 12.32 -3.71 -28.31
N THR A 382 11.79 -3.04 -29.33
CA THR A 382 12.56 -2.30 -30.32
C THR A 382 13.09 -0.96 -29.80
N ASP A 383 14.16 -0.45 -30.43
CA ASP A 383 14.83 0.80 -30.05
C ASP A 383 13.93 2.05 -30.10
N SER A 384 12.76 1.99 -30.77
CA SER A 384 11.81 3.10 -30.88
C SER A 384 11.00 3.36 -29.61
N GLN A 385 10.93 2.39 -28.69
CA GLN A 385 10.22 2.52 -27.41
C GLN A 385 11.05 3.22 -26.32
N PHE A 386 12.32 3.52 -26.62
CA PHE A 386 13.26 4.16 -25.71
C PHE A 386 13.55 5.59 -26.15
N SER A 387 13.57 6.51 -25.20
CA SER A 387 13.87 7.93 -25.42
C SER A 387 14.90 8.43 -24.41
N LEU A 388 15.62 9.48 -24.80
CA LEU A 388 16.59 10.20 -23.95
C LEU A 388 16.11 11.63 -23.79
N SER A 389 15.85 12.04 -22.55
CA SER A 389 15.47 13.41 -22.22
C SER A 389 16.69 14.33 -22.22
N ASP A 390 16.46 15.64 -22.36
CA ASP A 390 17.52 16.66 -22.39
C ASP A 390 18.34 16.73 -21.07
N ASP A 391 17.79 16.23 -19.97
CA ASP A 391 18.44 16.16 -18.66
C ASP A 391 19.26 14.87 -18.44
N GLY A 392 19.35 14.00 -19.46
CA GLY A 392 20.05 12.73 -19.41
C GLY A 392 19.26 11.56 -18.83
N THR A 393 17.96 11.73 -18.63
CA THR A 393 17.06 10.66 -18.20
C THR A 393 16.74 9.71 -19.35
N ILE A 394 16.89 8.41 -19.09
CA ILE A 394 16.55 7.33 -20.04
C ILE A 394 15.15 6.86 -19.71
N GLN A 395 14.27 6.87 -20.71
CA GLN A 395 12.86 6.51 -20.56
C GLN A 395 12.47 5.34 -21.48
N TRP A 396 11.56 4.50 -21.00
CA TRP A 396 10.89 3.42 -21.74
C TRP A 396 9.38 3.60 -21.63
N ARG A 397 8.69 3.81 -22.77
CA ARG A 397 7.24 4.09 -22.80
C ARG A 397 6.82 5.18 -21.80
N GLU A 398 7.52 6.31 -21.78
CA GLU A 398 7.36 7.44 -20.83
C GLU A 398 7.72 7.14 -19.36
N GLN A 399 8.22 5.94 -19.05
CA GLN A 399 8.64 5.55 -17.70
C GLN A 399 10.15 5.69 -17.50
N ASN A 400 10.58 6.23 -16.36
CA ASN A 400 11.99 6.51 -16.09
C ASN A 400 12.75 5.25 -15.67
N LEU A 401 13.80 4.88 -16.42
CA LEU A 401 14.66 3.74 -16.13
C LEU A 401 15.98 4.11 -15.42
N GLY A 402 16.46 5.34 -15.60
CA GLY A 402 17.76 5.74 -15.07
C GLY A 402 18.31 6.99 -15.74
N LYS A 403 19.60 7.24 -15.50
CA LYS A 403 20.31 8.39 -16.08
C LYS A 403 21.60 7.95 -16.76
N LEU A 404 22.01 8.72 -17.75
CA LEU A 404 23.29 8.55 -18.42
C LEU A 404 24.43 9.00 -17.49
N LYS A 405 25.50 8.21 -17.41
CA LYS A 405 26.71 8.51 -16.63
C LYS A 405 27.97 8.44 -17.49
N ARG A 406 29.05 9.03 -16.97
CA ARG A 406 30.38 8.96 -17.57
C ARG A 406 30.78 7.50 -17.77
N GLY A 407 31.13 7.15 -19.02
CA GLY A 407 31.65 5.84 -19.38
C GLY A 407 33.16 5.86 -19.65
N LYS A 408 33.65 4.88 -20.40
CA LYS A 408 35.08 4.71 -20.69
C LYS A 408 35.65 5.80 -21.60
N SER A 409 34.83 6.33 -22.50
CA SER A 409 35.17 7.42 -23.41
C SER A 409 33.97 8.35 -23.57
N ILE A 410 34.21 9.57 -24.06
CA ILE A 410 33.15 10.57 -24.25
C ILE A 410 32.07 10.08 -25.24
N LEU A 411 32.43 9.23 -26.20
CA LEU A 411 31.51 8.62 -27.17
C LEU A 411 30.87 7.31 -26.68
N MET A 412 31.23 6.83 -25.49
CA MET A 412 30.67 5.61 -24.89
C MET A 412 30.20 5.87 -23.45
N PRO A 413 29.22 6.76 -23.25
CA PRO A 413 28.59 6.94 -21.95
C PRO A 413 27.85 5.66 -21.53
N GLN A 414 27.75 5.48 -20.21
CA GLN A 414 27.16 4.29 -19.62
C GLN A 414 25.78 4.59 -19.04
N PRO A 415 24.76 3.77 -19.33
CA PRO A 415 23.48 3.91 -18.67
C PRO A 415 23.60 3.46 -17.21
N LYS A 416 23.22 4.32 -16.27
CA LYS A 416 23.04 3.94 -14.87
C LYS A 416 21.55 3.78 -14.60
N VAL A 417 21.12 2.53 -14.48
CA VAL A 417 19.76 2.18 -14.05
C VAL A 417 19.53 2.68 -12.62
N ARG A 418 18.34 3.23 -12.37
CA ARG A 418 17.95 3.70 -11.04
C ARG A 418 17.94 2.51 -10.08
N THR A 419 18.73 2.59 -9.02
CA THR A 419 18.81 1.53 -8.00
C THR A 419 17.60 1.60 -7.08
N THR A 420 16.87 0.51 -6.97
CA THR A 420 15.73 0.33 -6.07
C THR A 420 15.94 -0.93 -5.23
N GLU A 421 15.36 -0.98 -4.03
CA GLU A 421 15.51 -2.11 -3.10
C GLU A 421 14.96 -3.44 -3.68
N ILE A 422 14.12 -3.36 -4.72
CA ILE A 422 13.38 -4.47 -5.31
C ILE A 422 14.11 -5.07 -6.53
N LEU A 423 14.98 -4.28 -7.18
CA LEU A 423 15.69 -4.70 -8.39
C LEU A 423 17.00 -5.41 -8.01
N SER A 424 17.00 -6.73 -8.13
CA SER A 424 18.18 -7.55 -7.86
C SER A 424 19.33 -7.26 -8.85
N ALA A 425 20.57 -7.50 -8.42
CA ALA A 425 21.75 -7.26 -9.26
C ALA A 425 21.70 -7.97 -10.63
N PRO A 426 21.30 -9.25 -10.73
CA PRO A 426 21.23 -9.96 -12.02
C PRO A 426 20.22 -9.33 -13.00
N LEU A 427 19.07 -8.88 -12.50
CA LEU A 427 18.03 -8.24 -13.32
C LEU A 427 18.45 -6.84 -13.77
N ARG A 428 19.16 -6.11 -12.89
CA ARG A 428 19.73 -4.82 -13.25
C ARG A 428 20.76 -4.96 -14.37
N ASP A 429 21.64 -5.96 -14.30
CA ASP A 429 22.70 -6.15 -15.30
C ASP A 429 22.13 -6.49 -16.69
N ARG A 430 21.02 -7.24 -16.73
CA ARG A 430 20.22 -7.47 -17.94
C ARG A 430 19.73 -6.18 -18.57
N VAL A 431 19.09 -5.31 -17.78
CA VAL A 431 18.60 -3.99 -18.24
C VAL A 431 19.76 -3.10 -18.69
N VAL A 432 20.85 -3.04 -17.92
CA VAL A 432 22.06 -2.26 -18.27
C VAL A 432 22.63 -2.72 -19.60
N LYS A 433 22.72 -4.04 -19.84
CA LYS A 433 23.21 -4.60 -21.11
C LYS A 433 22.36 -4.15 -22.29
N ARG A 434 21.03 -4.24 -22.17
CA ARG A 434 20.10 -3.77 -23.22
C ARG A 434 20.20 -2.27 -23.47
N LEU A 435 20.22 -1.47 -22.40
CA LEU A 435 20.34 -0.01 -22.49
C LEU A 435 21.69 0.41 -23.07
N LEU A 436 22.77 -0.33 -22.82
CA LEU A 436 24.09 -0.03 -23.37
C LEU A 436 24.11 -0.21 -24.89
N ILE A 437 23.49 -1.29 -25.39
CA ILE A 437 23.32 -1.52 -26.83
C ILE A 437 22.53 -0.38 -27.46
N TRP A 438 21.41 0.02 -26.84
CA TRP A 438 20.58 1.13 -27.32
C TRP A 438 21.33 2.47 -27.29
N CYS A 439 22.00 2.82 -26.18
CA CYS A 439 22.79 4.04 -26.06
C CYS A 439 23.89 4.11 -27.13
N HIS A 440 24.56 2.99 -27.37
CA HIS A 440 25.59 2.91 -28.41
C HIS A 440 24.99 3.10 -29.81
N SER A 441 23.84 2.48 -30.10
CA SER A 441 23.08 2.67 -31.34
C SER A 441 22.68 4.14 -31.55
N LEU A 442 22.16 4.79 -30.51
CA LEU A 442 21.76 6.20 -30.52
C LEU A 442 22.95 7.13 -30.81
N ILE A 443 24.06 6.95 -30.09
CA ILE A 443 25.25 7.79 -30.26
C ILE A 443 25.87 7.54 -31.63
N LYS A 444 25.99 6.28 -32.07
CA LYS A 444 26.50 5.94 -33.39
C LYS A 444 25.66 6.55 -34.51
N ARG A 445 24.33 6.64 -34.34
CA ARG A 445 23.39 7.24 -35.31
C ARG A 445 23.55 8.76 -35.43
N HIS A 446 23.78 9.47 -34.32
CA HIS A 446 23.89 10.93 -34.32
C HIS A 446 25.33 11.42 -34.54
N PHE A 447 26.32 10.65 -34.14
CA PHE A 447 27.75 10.94 -34.26
C PHE A 447 28.44 10.08 -35.32
N THR A 448 27.70 9.56 -36.31
CA THR A 448 28.23 8.70 -37.39
C THR A 448 29.56 9.18 -37.99
N PRO A 449 29.76 10.48 -38.28
CA PRO A 449 31.02 10.98 -38.84
C PRO A 449 32.24 10.71 -37.93
N LEU A 450 32.07 10.76 -36.61
CA LEU A 450 33.15 10.51 -35.65
C LEU A 450 33.57 9.04 -35.62
N PHE A 451 32.63 8.12 -35.85
CA PHE A 451 32.94 6.69 -35.93
C PHE A 451 33.55 6.31 -37.29
N ILE A 452 33.03 6.86 -38.40
CA ILE A 452 33.54 6.55 -39.75
C ILE A 452 34.98 7.04 -39.93
N ILE A 453 35.32 8.23 -39.43
CA ILE A 453 36.66 8.77 -39.63
C ILE A 453 37.74 7.96 -38.89
N GLN A 454 37.39 7.32 -37.78
CA GLN A 454 38.31 6.50 -36.98
C GLN A 454 38.69 5.19 -37.69
N THR A 455 37.88 4.72 -38.65
CA THR A 455 38.18 3.50 -39.42
C THR A 455 39.03 3.77 -40.66
N GLN A 456 39.29 5.04 -41.00
CA GLN A 456 40.09 5.42 -42.16
C GLN A 456 41.59 5.23 -41.90
N LYS A 457 42.34 4.86 -42.95
CA LYS A 457 43.80 4.77 -42.89
C LYS A 457 44.42 6.17 -42.94
N LEU A 458 44.84 6.67 -41.78
CA LEU A 458 45.38 8.03 -41.58
C LEU A 458 46.84 8.01 -41.10
N SER A 459 47.61 9.04 -41.45
CA SER A 459 48.97 9.23 -40.94
C SER A 459 48.99 9.46 -39.42
N GLY A 460 50.16 9.36 -38.77
CA GLY A 460 50.31 9.61 -37.33
C GLY A 460 49.72 10.95 -36.86
N PRO A 461 50.10 12.09 -37.46
CA PRO A 461 49.54 13.40 -37.14
C PRO A 461 48.03 13.51 -37.38
N ALA A 462 47.53 12.90 -38.46
CA ALA A 462 46.10 12.90 -38.77
C ALA A 462 45.28 12.05 -37.80
N ARG A 463 45.80 10.89 -37.36
CA ARG A 463 45.19 10.08 -36.29
C ARG A 463 45.13 10.85 -34.98
N GLY A 464 46.21 11.56 -34.62
CA GLY A 464 46.24 12.42 -33.44
C GLY A 464 45.18 13.54 -33.48
N LEU A 465 45.03 14.19 -34.63
CA LEU A 465 43.99 15.20 -34.85
C LEU A 465 42.58 14.61 -34.71
N VAL A 466 42.32 13.45 -35.32
CA VAL A 466 41.03 12.77 -35.26
C VAL A 466 40.70 12.34 -33.83
N PHE A 467 41.69 11.81 -33.10
CA PHE A 467 41.53 11.47 -31.68
C PHE A 467 41.08 12.68 -30.86
N GLN A 468 41.77 13.83 -31.01
CA GLN A 468 41.43 15.07 -30.30
C GLN A 468 40.08 15.66 -30.73
N LEU A 469 39.70 15.51 -32.01
CA LEU A 469 38.37 15.89 -32.48
C LEU A 469 37.27 15.03 -31.83
N CYS A 470 37.51 13.74 -31.65
CA CYS A 470 36.55 12.84 -31.01
C CYS A 470 36.39 13.15 -29.52
N GLU A 471 37.49 13.43 -28.82
CA GLU A 471 37.48 13.87 -27.42
C GLU A 471 36.71 15.18 -27.21
N ASN A 472 36.65 16.05 -28.23
CA ASN A 472 35.92 17.33 -28.18
C ASN A 472 34.58 17.31 -28.94
N LEU A 473 33.98 16.12 -29.12
CA LEU A 473 32.66 15.93 -29.75
C LEU A 473 32.54 16.54 -31.16
N GLY A 474 33.66 16.64 -31.87
CA GLY A 474 33.73 17.05 -33.27
C GLY A 474 33.96 18.52 -33.52
N SER A 475 34.42 19.30 -32.54
CA SER A 475 35.00 20.64 -32.79
C SER A 475 36.18 20.94 -31.88
N ILE A 476 37.28 21.43 -32.45
CA ILE A 476 38.48 21.82 -31.71
C ILE A 476 39.06 23.14 -32.22
N PRO A 477 39.52 24.04 -31.34
CA PRO A 477 40.23 25.25 -31.75
C PRO A 477 41.49 24.90 -32.55
N ARG A 478 41.73 25.64 -33.63
CA ARG A 478 42.90 25.47 -34.51
C ARG A 478 44.21 25.74 -33.76
N SER A 479 44.19 26.60 -32.76
CA SER A 479 45.34 26.91 -31.90
C SER A 479 45.91 25.65 -31.24
N ASP A 480 45.04 24.75 -30.82
CA ASP A 480 45.38 23.63 -29.93
C ASP A 480 46.00 22.46 -30.71
N VAL A 481 45.78 22.44 -32.02
CA VAL A 481 46.19 21.34 -32.91
C VAL A 481 47.05 21.82 -34.09
N ARG A 482 47.67 22.99 -33.96
CA ARG A 482 48.47 23.62 -35.03
C ARG A 482 49.58 22.70 -35.54
N LYS A 483 50.31 22.03 -34.64
CA LYS A 483 51.40 21.10 -34.98
C LYS A 483 50.90 19.93 -35.84
N GLN A 484 49.74 19.37 -35.49
CA GLN A 484 49.11 18.27 -36.23
C GLN A 484 48.69 18.74 -37.63
N ILE A 485 48.12 19.95 -37.76
CA ILE A 485 47.67 20.50 -39.05
C ILE A 485 48.83 20.75 -40.00
N ASP A 486 49.91 21.33 -39.50
CA ASP A 486 51.09 21.66 -40.29
C ASP A 486 51.78 20.39 -40.81
N ALA A 487 51.69 19.29 -40.05
CA ALA A 487 52.19 17.97 -40.42
C ALA A 487 51.23 17.11 -41.27
N LEU A 488 50.05 17.61 -41.67
CA LEU A 488 49.10 16.85 -42.50
C LEU A 488 49.58 16.70 -43.95
N THR A 489 49.55 15.47 -44.47
CA THR A 489 49.84 15.19 -45.89
C THR A 489 48.67 15.59 -46.80
N LYS A 490 48.92 15.68 -48.12
CA LYS A 490 47.85 15.90 -49.12
C LYS A 490 46.79 14.78 -49.10
N ALA A 491 47.22 13.53 -48.87
CA ALA A 491 46.31 12.39 -48.75
C ALA A 491 45.42 12.49 -47.50
N ASP A 492 45.98 12.85 -46.34
CA ASP A 492 45.20 13.05 -45.11
C ASP A 492 44.15 14.15 -45.30
N ARG A 493 44.52 15.28 -45.91
CA ARG A 493 43.58 16.38 -46.17
C ARG A 493 42.43 15.98 -47.08
N LYS A 494 42.66 15.06 -48.04
CA LYS A 494 41.60 14.50 -48.90
C LYS A 494 40.64 13.64 -48.08
N ILE A 495 41.16 12.71 -47.29
CA ILE A 495 40.35 11.82 -46.42
C ILE A 495 39.51 12.62 -45.42
N LEU A 496 40.10 13.65 -44.80
CA LEU A 496 39.39 14.54 -43.88
C LEU A 496 38.22 15.26 -44.58
N ARG A 497 38.42 15.75 -45.81
CA ARG A 497 37.36 16.42 -46.58
C ARG A 497 36.25 15.45 -46.97
N GLU A 498 36.59 14.25 -47.44
CA GLU A 498 35.62 13.20 -47.78
C GLU A 498 34.81 12.74 -46.56
N SER A 499 35.42 12.76 -45.37
CA SER A 499 34.77 12.49 -44.09
C SER A 499 33.96 13.67 -43.53
N ASN A 500 33.77 14.74 -44.32
CA ASN A 500 33.07 15.96 -43.93
C ASN A 500 33.71 16.70 -42.73
N VAL A 501 35.04 16.66 -42.60
CA VAL A 501 35.77 17.51 -41.66
C VAL A 501 36.17 18.80 -42.35
N LYS A 502 35.73 19.92 -41.78
CA LYS A 502 36.12 21.25 -42.24
C LYS A 502 37.33 21.73 -41.44
N LEU A 503 38.46 21.93 -42.13
CA LEU A 503 39.64 22.61 -41.60
C LEU A 503 39.39 24.12 -41.60
N GLY A 504 38.48 24.56 -40.72
CA GLY A 504 38.06 25.95 -40.64
C GLY A 504 39.16 26.89 -40.17
N TYR A 505 38.88 28.18 -40.30
CA TYR A 505 39.85 29.22 -40.02
C TYR A 505 40.29 29.26 -38.54
N LYS A 506 39.34 29.32 -37.60
CA LYS A 506 39.62 29.27 -36.14
C LYS A 506 39.37 27.92 -35.50
N THR A 507 38.53 27.08 -36.08
CA THR A 507 38.09 25.82 -35.48
C THR A 507 38.05 24.75 -36.56
N ILE A 508 38.50 23.54 -36.23
CA ILE A 508 38.32 22.35 -37.06
C ILE A 508 37.08 21.64 -36.55
N PHE A 509 36.13 21.34 -37.44
CA PHE A 509 34.84 20.80 -37.01
C PHE A 509 34.13 19.97 -38.08
N PHE A 510 33.13 19.21 -37.66
CA PHE A 510 32.19 18.52 -38.54
C PHE A 510 30.92 19.37 -38.75
N PRO A 511 30.62 19.85 -39.97
CA PRO A 511 29.42 20.64 -40.24
C PRO A 511 28.12 19.90 -39.91
N SER A 512 28.09 18.58 -40.09
CA SER A 512 26.93 17.73 -39.78
C SER A 512 26.59 17.69 -38.28
N LEU A 513 27.58 17.94 -37.40
CA LEU A 513 27.41 17.89 -35.94
C LEU A 513 27.00 19.24 -35.31
N ILE A 514 26.70 20.25 -36.14
CA ILE A 514 26.24 21.59 -35.71
C ILE A 514 24.71 21.73 -35.89
N LYS A 515 24.03 20.67 -36.35
CA LYS A 515 22.56 20.69 -36.46
C LYS A 515 21.91 20.77 -35.06
N PRO A 516 20.79 21.49 -34.89
CA PRO A 516 20.17 21.70 -33.57
C PRO A 516 19.96 20.43 -32.75
N LYS A 517 19.40 19.37 -33.34
CA LYS A 517 19.18 18.07 -32.66
C LYS A 517 20.49 17.42 -32.18
N VAL A 518 21.60 17.59 -32.91
CA VAL A 518 22.90 17.03 -32.55
C VAL A 518 23.59 17.89 -31.49
N ILE A 519 23.39 19.21 -31.51
CA ILE A 519 23.87 20.13 -30.47
C ILE A 519 23.29 19.76 -29.10
N THR A 520 22.00 19.45 -29.01
CA THR A 520 21.37 19.04 -27.75
C THR A 520 22.03 17.78 -27.19
N LEU A 521 22.27 16.77 -28.06
CA LEU A 521 22.94 15.54 -27.66
C LEU A 521 24.43 15.78 -27.29
N ARG A 522 25.13 16.65 -28.02
CA ARG A 522 26.52 17.06 -27.69
C ARG A 522 26.59 17.71 -26.31
N ALA A 523 25.66 18.62 -26.04
CA ALA A 523 25.59 19.30 -24.76
C ALA A 523 25.41 18.29 -23.61
N LEU A 524 24.49 17.34 -23.80
CA LEU A 524 24.22 16.29 -22.83
C LEU A 524 25.42 15.38 -22.59
N VAL A 525 26.04 14.85 -23.66
CA VAL A 525 27.20 13.96 -23.55
C VAL A 525 28.40 14.67 -22.91
N TRP A 526 28.63 15.94 -23.26
CA TRP A 526 29.66 16.76 -22.64
C TRP A 526 29.39 16.96 -21.14
N ALA A 527 28.16 17.28 -20.76
CA ALA A 527 27.78 17.46 -19.36
C ALA A 527 27.99 16.17 -18.56
N VAL A 528 27.55 15.04 -19.11
CA VAL A 528 27.72 13.70 -18.52
C VAL A 528 29.20 13.33 -18.36
N TRP A 529 30.06 13.68 -19.31
CA TRP A 529 31.51 13.41 -19.23
C TRP A 529 32.21 14.24 -18.15
N ASN A 530 31.79 15.49 -17.97
CA ASN A 530 32.35 16.41 -16.98
C ASN A 530 31.67 16.31 -15.61
N ASP A 531 30.70 15.40 -15.45
CA ASP A 531 29.87 15.23 -14.24
C ASP A 531 29.19 16.54 -13.80
N LEU A 532 28.74 17.33 -14.78
CA LEU A 532 28.04 18.60 -14.60
C LEU A 532 26.55 18.44 -14.93
N PRO A 533 25.65 19.23 -14.29
CA PRO A 533 24.27 19.30 -14.74
C PRO A 533 24.22 19.82 -16.19
N PRO A 534 23.32 19.29 -17.05
CA PRO A 534 23.24 19.69 -18.43
C PRO A 534 22.95 21.19 -18.51
N PRO A 535 23.92 22.00 -19.00
CA PRO A 535 23.75 23.44 -19.05
C PRO A 535 22.71 23.81 -20.12
N PRO A 536 22.00 24.95 -19.96
CA PRO A 536 20.94 25.34 -20.88
C PRO A 536 21.50 25.55 -22.29
N VAL A 537 21.01 24.77 -23.24
CA VAL A 537 21.43 24.89 -24.65
C VAL A 537 20.86 26.19 -25.23
N PRO A 538 21.63 26.96 -26.01
CA PRO A 538 21.10 28.14 -26.70
C PRO A 538 19.90 27.75 -27.60
N PRO A 539 18.85 28.59 -27.70
CA PRO A 539 17.69 28.31 -28.53
C PRO A 539 18.08 27.95 -29.97
N PRO A 540 17.35 27.04 -30.64
CA PRO A 540 17.60 26.69 -32.03
C PRO A 540 17.65 27.94 -32.91
N GLY A 541 18.68 28.04 -33.77
CA GLY A 541 18.87 29.21 -34.64
C GLY A 541 19.67 30.35 -34.02
N THR A 542 20.02 30.29 -32.72
CA THR A 542 20.95 31.25 -32.11
C THR A 542 22.31 31.19 -32.81
N ILE A 543 22.84 32.36 -33.17
CA ILE A 543 24.12 32.50 -33.89
C ILE A 543 25.18 33.19 -33.03
N THR A 544 24.76 34.19 -32.23
CA THR A 544 25.65 34.96 -31.36
C THR A 544 25.14 35.05 -29.93
N LEU A 545 26.07 35.01 -28.98
CA LEU A 545 25.81 35.12 -27.54
C LEU A 545 26.78 36.13 -26.91
N LYS A 546 26.39 36.82 -25.83
CA LYS A 546 27.27 37.76 -25.13
C LYS A 546 28.19 37.00 -24.16
N ALA A 547 29.49 37.31 -24.16
CA ALA A 547 30.48 36.59 -23.33
C ALA A 547 30.29 36.76 -21.82
N LYS A 548 29.56 37.80 -21.37
CA LYS A 548 29.21 38.02 -19.95
C LYS A 548 28.09 37.10 -19.44
N GLN A 549 27.49 36.25 -20.28
CA GLN A 549 26.49 35.28 -19.84
C GLN A 549 27.15 34.16 -19.00
N LYS A 550 26.39 33.56 -18.07
CA LYS A 550 26.84 32.50 -17.13
C LYS A 550 27.17 31.16 -17.80
N TYR A 551 27.75 31.15 -18.99
CA TYR A 551 28.12 29.93 -19.71
C TYR A 551 29.60 29.60 -19.52
N ASN A 552 29.90 28.31 -19.29
CA ASN A 552 31.29 27.83 -19.30
C ASN A 552 31.83 27.90 -20.74
N ARG A 553 33.04 28.47 -20.91
CA ARG A 553 33.71 28.56 -22.21
C ARG A 553 33.89 27.19 -22.87
N ASN A 554 34.35 26.20 -22.11
CA ASN A 554 34.64 24.86 -22.63
C ASN A 554 33.35 24.15 -23.07
N PHE A 555 32.22 24.45 -22.43
CA PHE A 555 30.91 23.97 -22.86
C PHE A 555 30.51 24.56 -24.21
N LEU A 556 30.59 25.88 -24.37
CA LEU A 556 30.22 26.55 -25.62
C LEU A 556 31.10 26.06 -26.77
N GLU A 557 32.40 25.84 -26.52
CA GLU A 557 33.32 25.26 -27.51
C GLU A 557 32.96 23.81 -27.89
N SER A 558 32.50 22.99 -26.93
CA SER A 558 32.09 21.60 -27.21
C SER A 558 30.77 21.47 -27.97
N ILE A 559 29.92 22.51 -27.96
CA ILE A 559 28.65 22.54 -28.71
C ILE A 559 28.73 23.35 -30.01
N GLY A 560 29.92 23.83 -30.38
CA GLY A 560 30.17 24.47 -31.67
C GLY A 560 30.07 25.99 -31.70
N TYR A 561 30.39 26.65 -30.58
CA TYR A 561 30.59 28.10 -30.50
C TYR A 561 32.06 28.40 -30.23
N THR A 562 32.54 29.58 -30.62
CA THR A 562 33.89 30.04 -30.28
C THR A 562 33.88 31.49 -29.85
N ILE A 563 34.79 31.85 -28.95
CA ILE A 563 34.89 33.19 -28.42
C ILE A 563 35.54 34.13 -29.45
N LEU A 564 34.89 35.26 -29.70
CA LEU A 564 35.38 36.32 -30.55
C LEU A 564 35.07 37.69 -29.92
N GLY A 565 36.07 38.25 -29.26
CA GLY A 565 35.92 39.48 -28.52
C GLY A 565 34.92 39.35 -27.37
N PRO A 566 33.93 40.26 -27.23
CA PRO A 566 32.95 40.21 -26.15
C PRO A 566 31.79 39.23 -26.41
N ARG A 567 31.88 38.36 -27.44
CA ARG A 567 30.79 37.48 -27.88
C ARG A 567 31.26 36.06 -28.20
N PHE A 568 30.35 35.10 -28.10
CA PHE A 568 30.50 33.77 -28.67
C PHE A 568 29.74 33.70 -29.98
N VAL A 569 30.34 33.10 -31.01
CA VAL A 569 29.78 32.97 -32.36
C VAL A 569 29.79 31.52 -32.79
N ARG A 570 28.71 31.06 -33.43
CA ARG A 570 28.61 29.70 -33.95
C ARG A 570 29.62 29.45 -35.07
N ILE A 571 30.33 28.31 -35.01
CA ILE A 571 31.52 28.07 -35.83
C ILE A 571 31.24 27.92 -37.34
N ASP A 572 30.06 27.43 -37.73
CA ASP A 572 29.65 27.32 -39.14
C ASP A 572 29.43 28.69 -39.80
N ILE A 573 28.88 29.65 -39.06
CA ILE A 573 28.68 31.04 -39.51
C ILE A 573 30.02 31.77 -39.54
N LEU A 574 30.81 31.61 -38.48
CA LEU A 574 32.12 32.24 -38.38
C LEU A 574 33.03 31.84 -39.54
N ASP A 575 33.05 30.55 -39.90
CA ASP A 575 33.89 30.06 -40.98
C ASP A 575 33.41 30.57 -42.36
N ARG A 576 32.09 30.71 -42.56
CA ARG A 576 31.54 31.36 -43.77
C ARG A 576 31.95 32.84 -43.86
N ILE A 577 31.87 33.57 -42.75
CA ILE A 577 32.29 34.97 -42.67
C ILE A 577 33.79 35.09 -42.95
N ALA A 578 34.61 34.21 -42.38
CA ALA A 578 36.05 34.19 -42.62
C ALA A 578 36.37 33.98 -44.12
N VAL A 579 35.66 33.08 -44.80
CA VAL A 579 35.81 32.87 -46.25
C VAL A 579 35.41 34.12 -47.04
N ASP A 580 34.29 34.77 -46.71
CA ASP A 580 33.85 36.00 -47.37
C ASP A 580 34.85 37.15 -47.17
N LEU A 581 35.43 37.28 -45.98
CA LEU A 581 36.47 38.29 -45.68
C LEU A 581 37.78 37.99 -46.42
N ILE A 582 38.20 36.73 -46.52
CA ILE A 582 39.38 36.33 -47.30
C ILE A 582 39.16 36.63 -48.79
N LYS A 583 37.96 36.38 -49.32
CA LYS A 583 37.61 36.72 -50.71
C LYS A 583 37.64 38.23 -50.94
N ALA A 584 36.98 39.02 -50.09
CA ALA A 584 37.01 40.48 -50.17
C ALA A 584 38.45 41.03 -50.10
N LYS A 585 39.29 40.50 -49.21
CA LYS A 585 40.71 40.86 -49.11
C LYS A 585 41.50 40.51 -50.38
N LYS A 586 41.26 39.34 -50.99
CA LYS A 586 41.90 38.94 -52.26
C LYS A 586 41.45 39.82 -53.44
N SER A 587 40.18 40.21 -53.47
CA SER A 587 39.61 41.10 -54.49
C SER A 587 39.83 42.59 -54.22
N LYS A 588 40.50 42.97 -53.10
CA LYS A 588 40.66 44.35 -52.61
C LYS A 588 39.34 45.12 -52.41
N GLU A 589 38.26 44.40 -52.13
CA GLU A 589 36.94 44.97 -51.87
C GLU A 589 36.75 45.22 -50.36
N GLN A 590 35.87 46.17 -50.02
CA GLN A 590 35.48 46.37 -48.63
C GLN A 590 34.73 45.15 -48.07
N PRO A 591 34.90 44.81 -46.79
CA PRO A 591 34.17 43.71 -46.18
C PRO A 591 32.66 43.98 -46.27
N PRO A 592 31.82 42.99 -46.66
CA PRO A 592 30.39 43.20 -46.83
C PRO A 592 29.66 43.26 -45.48
N ILE A 593 29.85 44.35 -44.72
CA ILE A 593 29.41 44.50 -43.32
C ILE A 593 27.89 44.31 -43.18
N LYS A 594 27.07 44.83 -44.10
CA LYS A 594 25.61 44.66 -44.06
C LYS A 594 25.18 43.18 -44.16
N LYS A 595 25.83 42.42 -45.05
CA LYS A 595 25.59 40.98 -45.22
C LYS A 595 26.03 40.20 -43.98
N ILE A 596 27.21 40.53 -43.44
CA ILE A 596 27.77 39.88 -42.24
C ILE A 596 26.92 40.19 -41.00
N SER A 597 26.41 41.42 -40.88
CA SER A 597 25.53 41.85 -39.78
C SER A 597 24.22 41.07 -39.77
N SER A 598 23.61 40.88 -40.95
CA SER A 598 22.43 40.00 -41.12
C SER A 598 22.75 38.55 -40.74
N MET A 599 23.90 38.01 -41.18
CA MET A 599 24.31 36.63 -40.85
C MET A 599 24.59 36.42 -39.35
N LEU A 600 25.05 37.43 -38.62
CA LEU A 600 25.33 37.36 -37.18
C LEU A 600 24.12 37.72 -36.30
N GLY A 601 23.09 38.34 -36.88
CA GLY A 601 21.96 38.90 -36.14
C GLY A 601 22.36 40.03 -35.19
N LEU A 602 23.35 40.84 -35.58
CA LEU A 602 23.91 41.91 -34.75
C LEU A 602 23.77 43.28 -35.41
N SER A 603 23.82 44.34 -34.60
CA SER A 603 23.92 45.71 -35.11
C SER A 603 25.19 45.91 -35.95
N ILE A 604 25.19 46.91 -36.85
CA ILE A 604 26.34 47.22 -37.70
C ILE A 604 27.58 47.53 -36.85
N ARG A 605 27.44 48.35 -35.80
CA ARG A 605 28.53 48.68 -34.87
C ARG A 605 29.13 47.45 -34.18
N ASP A 606 28.28 46.53 -33.75
CA ASP A 606 28.70 45.28 -33.11
C ASP A 606 29.38 44.30 -34.07
N THR A 607 28.96 44.35 -35.33
CA THR A 607 29.51 43.55 -36.43
C THR A 607 30.91 44.04 -36.79
N GLU A 608 31.13 45.35 -36.84
CA GLU A 608 32.45 45.94 -37.07
C GLU A 608 33.47 45.46 -36.04
N ILE A 609 33.13 45.47 -34.74
CA ILE A 609 34.02 44.96 -33.68
C ILE A 609 34.42 43.49 -33.90
N ILE A 610 33.48 42.66 -34.34
CA ILE A 610 33.72 41.24 -34.66
C ILE A 610 34.60 41.10 -35.90
N VAL A 611 34.32 41.85 -36.96
CA VAL A 611 35.07 41.82 -38.22
C VAL A 611 36.49 42.33 -38.03
N THR A 612 36.71 43.41 -37.27
CA THR A 612 38.05 43.92 -36.92
C THR A 612 38.84 42.86 -36.16
N LYS A 613 38.27 42.27 -35.09
CA LYS A 613 38.97 41.21 -34.33
C LYS A 613 39.24 39.96 -35.15
N LEU A 614 38.39 39.63 -36.11
CA LEU A 614 38.64 38.52 -37.02
C LEU A 614 39.74 38.87 -38.04
N GLY A 615 39.71 40.11 -38.55
CA GLY A 615 40.71 40.70 -39.45
C GLY A 615 42.11 40.76 -38.84
N ASP A 616 42.24 41.20 -37.59
CA ASP A 616 43.49 41.24 -36.83
C ASP A 616 44.08 39.82 -36.66
N THR A 617 43.22 38.81 -36.43
CA THR A 617 43.66 37.42 -36.37
C THR A 617 44.02 36.83 -37.73
N LEU A 618 43.47 37.36 -38.83
CA LEU A 618 43.71 36.88 -40.20
C LEU A 618 45.12 37.24 -40.71
N GLU A 619 45.88 38.02 -39.95
CA GLU A 619 47.32 38.16 -40.11
C GLU A 619 48.02 36.95 -39.49
N PHE A 620 48.41 35.98 -40.32
CA PHE A 620 49.76 35.40 -40.36
C PHE A 620 49.78 34.06 -41.12
N GLY A 621 50.36 34.09 -42.31
CA GLY A 621 51.56 33.31 -42.58
C GLY A 621 52.67 34.30 -42.92
N ARG A 622 53.72 34.36 -42.10
CA ARG A 622 54.94 35.11 -42.44
C ARG A 622 55.53 34.50 -43.71
N SER A 623 55.69 35.32 -44.75
CA SER A 623 56.84 35.27 -45.65
C SER A 623 57.08 36.70 -46.15
N GLY A 624 58.23 37.25 -45.76
CA GLY A 624 58.92 38.30 -46.51
C GLY A 624 58.40 39.74 -46.38
N GLU A 625 59.25 40.56 -45.76
CA GLU A 625 59.56 41.93 -46.17
C GLU A 625 58.70 43.13 -45.72
N ASN A 626 59.33 43.94 -44.87
CA ASN A 626 59.49 45.39 -44.97
C ASN A 626 58.25 46.30 -44.95
N LYS A 627 58.07 47.00 -43.81
CA LYS A 627 58.45 48.41 -43.56
C LYS A 627 57.42 49.12 -42.68
N LEU A 628 57.92 49.58 -41.53
CA LEU A 628 57.27 50.52 -40.61
C LEU A 628 57.30 51.93 -41.20
N ILE A 629 56.12 52.54 -41.36
CA ILE A 629 55.88 54.00 -41.38
C ILE A 629 54.45 54.16 -40.81
N GLY A 630 54.10 54.99 -39.84
CA GLY A 630 54.80 55.96 -39.03
C GLY A 630 53.80 56.53 -38.01
N ASN A 631 54.35 56.98 -36.88
CA ASN A 631 53.73 57.63 -35.72
C ASN A 631 52.42 58.42 -35.92
N ARG A 632 51.56 58.36 -34.89
CA ARG A 632 51.11 59.58 -34.19
C ARG A 632 50.76 59.31 -32.71
N ARG A 633 51.58 59.89 -31.83
CA ARG A 633 51.41 60.01 -30.37
C ARG A 633 50.29 60.98 -29.99
N ARG A 634 49.70 60.78 -28.81
CA ARG A 634 49.37 61.76 -27.73
C ARG A 634 48.81 60.96 -26.53
N SER A 635 49.57 60.77 -25.42
CA SER A 635 49.67 61.60 -24.18
C SER A 635 48.30 61.86 -23.54
N ASN A 636 47.97 61.72 -22.25
CA ASN A 636 48.58 61.46 -20.93
C ASN A 636 47.40 60.86 -20.09
N SER A 637 47.53 60.10 -19.01
CA SER A 637 48.15 60.41 -17.72
C SER A 637 47.90 59.20 -16.80
N VAL A 638 48.93 58.73 -16.10
CA VAL A 638 48.80 57.70 -15.06
C VAL A 638 48.63 58.42 -13.73
N ARG A 639 47.44 58.31 -13.11
CA ARG A 639 47.28 58.56 -11.68
C ARG A 639 47.52 57.24 -10.95
N SER A 640 48.60 57.18 -10.18
CA SER A 640 48.87 56.12 -9.22
C SER A 640 47.96 56.28 -8.00
N ILE A 641 47.24 55.22 -7.65
CA ILE A 641 46.57 55.10 -6.36
C ILE A 641 47.27 53.96 -5.63
N LYS A 642 48.01 54.32 -4.57
CA LYS A 642 48.56 53.40 -3.57
C LYS A 642 47.38 52.73 -2.84
N GLY A 643 47.26 51.41 -2.97
CA GLY A 643 46.36 50.61 -2.14
C GLY A 643 47.10 50.09 -0.91
N ASN A 644 46.62 50.44 0.28
CA ASN A 644 47.06 49.93 1.57
C ASN A 644 46.93 48.40 1.64
N GLU A 645 48.00 47.72 2.07
CA GLU A 645 48.05 46.26 2.27
C GLU A 645 47.30 45.75 3.53
N ASN A 646 46.48 46.58 4.18
CA ASN A 646 45.85 46.23 5.46
C ASN A 646 44.37 45.81 5.39
N ASP A 647 43.75 45.73 4.21
CA ASP A 647 42.35 45.30 4.04
C ASP A 647 42.22 43.93 3.36
N LEU A 648 42.98 42.94 3.83
CA LEU A 648 42.78 41.54 3.48
C LEU A 648 42.06 40.81 4.62
N PRO A 649 40.99 40.03 4.38
CA PRO A 649 40.15 39.42 5.41
C PRO A 649 40.81 38.39 6.37
N PHE A 650 42.14 38.24 6.32
CA PHE A 650 42.88 37.17 7.00
C PHE A 650 44.06 37.66 7.86
N SER A 651 44.24 38.97 8.04
CA SER A 651 45.32 39.54 8.85
C SER A 651 45.18 39.32 10.37
N LYS A 652 44.03 38.85 10.87
CA LYS A 652 43.80 38.57 12.31
C LYS A 652 44.11 37.14 12.78
N LEU A 653 44.69 36.28 11.93
CA LEU A 653 45.03 34.90 12.29
C LEU A 653 46.50 34.68 12.68
N LYS A 654 47.30 35.74 12.82
CA LYS A 654 48.73 35.66 13.23
C LYS A 654 49.01 35.95 14.71
N GLU A 655 47.99 36.22 15.52
CA GLU A 655 48.16 36.61 16.94
C GLU A 655 47.77 35.54 17.97
N TYR A 656 47.41 34.32 17.54
CA TYR A 656 47.17 33.22 18.48
C TYR A 656 48.31 32.21 18.41
N LYS A 657 49.22 32.27 19.40
CA LYS A 657 50.08 31.16 19.81
C LYS A 657 49.33 30.37 20.89
N PHE A 658 48.91 29.15 20.59
CA PHE A 658 49.09 27.92 21.38
C PHE A 658 48.57 26.73 20.57
#